data_AF-A0A947NKY3-F1
#
_entry.id   AF-A0A947NKY3-F1
#
_cell.length_a   1.000
_cell.length_b   1.000
_cell.length_c   1.000
_cell.angle_alpha   90.00
_cell.angle_beta   90.00
_cell.angle_gamma   90.00
#
_symmetry.space_group_name_H-M   'P 1'
#
loop_
_entity.id
_entity.type
_entity.pdbx_description
1 polymer ?
#
loop_
_entity_poly.entity_id
_entity_poly.type
_entity_poly.pdbx_seq_one_letter_code
_entity_poly.pdbx_strand_id
1 'polypeptide(L)'
;MSFFGKASDILGINARNLLYITKYNTRGKKELADSKIHTKHFLQARDVGVARLYASINSLPELRNFNRSNLPPSFVIKPNKGYGGEGIWAIKRWHGDTYTDVNNKNISWSDLYEHCIGILDGKYAISGLSDTVIFEEMLEPHDYFKKFMEAGGLPDIRIIVFKYVPVIAMLRLPTAESHGKANLHLGAIGLGIDIGTGKTTFGVRHNKLVKRLPTGDPVGSIAIPQWDEILATASRTQYLSQIGYLAVDITLAKNGIKILELNARAGLAIQISNQTLLRKRLEKIADLKVMSTKEGVKIGKTLFTRVVKEEKVLNVKTAKPIIGLFESINIINAINGANIHVKIDPHSENNIIDQGIKLSPAGRLLSIVLKEKKLKIPFTTDNFKDKPYKAILSGKYLTDFLIDTSKIKPEPTSSAPIESKEEKILLNIDKKILAINECIHLIARIKPQNLNDEFKKFIKKPVHSPQFIYKKHDLNINHLRNEIKKIPKNIDHPLMPLYLEKIKEIDDKLSLIDNIGRPEMAEYSIKLFGSVSNELYEQALSFMKNEKLEKDTSKKLNTEEVIKRLSTYLTQKNLTRWKIKILETATSGMQINKKNTIFVNKKASFSENRLKALIAHEIETHIFRLENGRLQKYSLFEQGTANYLTTEEGLAIYNQNSLGIPLGEKYFSPALNIAAIYHGNNLSFTELFHFLQSNFKIDKAKAWRICVRTKRGLENTNEPGAFAKDIVYFIGYQMIQRLLKDKGIDELKKLYIGKIGIHDLKYIHDPKQWPIKFLPEIK
;
A
#
# COMPACT_ATOMS: atom_id res chain seq x y z
N MET A 1 26.67 16.39 -6.39
CA MET A 1 25.73 15.96 -5.32
C MET A 1 26.36 14.83 -4.49
N SER A 2 27.26 15.12 -3.53
CA SER A 2 27.95 14.07 -2.76
C SER A 2 27.14 13.50 -1.58
N PHE A 3 25.94 14.04 -1.29
CA PHE A 3 25.10 13.58 -0.18
C PHE A 3 24.56 12.14 -0.36
N PHE A 4 24.38 11.70 -1.61
CA PHE A 4 23.83 10.37 -1.93
C PHE A 4 24.88 9.26 -2.09
N GLY A 5 26.18 9.56 -1.96
CA GLY A 5 27.27 8.59 -2.12
C GLY A 5 27.35 7.51 -1.03
N LYS A 6 26.50 7.56 0.00
CA LYS A 6 26.36 6.54 1.05
C LYS A 6 24.88 6.21 1.26
N ALA A 7 24.22 5.67 0.24
CA ALA A 7 22.78 5.42 0.25
C ALA A 7 22.29 4.55 1.44
N SER A 8 23.13 3.66 1.98
CA SER A 8 22.83 2.82 3.15
C SER A 8 22.55 3.62 4.44
N ASP A 9 23.14 4.81 4.53
CA ASP A 9 23.11 5.67 5.71
C ASP A 9 21.94 6.65 5.69
N ILE A 10 21.26 6.80 4.55
CA ILE A 10 20.02 7.56 4.45
C ILE A 10 18.91 6.71 5.07
N LEU A 11 18.19 7.28 6.04
CA LEU A 11 17.01 6.59 6.56
C LEU A 11 15.86 6.73 5.57
N GLY A 12 15.49 5.65 4.89
CA GLY A 12 14.28 5.57 4.06
C GLY A 12 13.01 5.28 4.85
N ILE A 13 11.83 5.52 4.26
CA ILE A 13 10.52 5.31 4.91
C ILE A 13 10.35 3.86 5.39
N ASN A 14 10.71 2.88 4.56
CA ASN A 14 10.59 1.46 4.89
C ASN A 14 11.51 1.07 6.06
N ALA A 15 12.77 1.51 6.02
CA ALA A 15 13.74 1.28 7.09
C ALA A 15 13.28 1.94 8.40
N ARG A 16 12.78 3.18 8.36
CA ARG A 16 12.18 3.87 9.53
C ARG A 16 11.04 3.05 10.13
N ASN A 17 10.11 2.59 9.28
CA ASN A 17 8.95 1.83 9.72
C ASN A 17 9.35 0.50 10.38
N LEU A 18 10.26 -0.24 9.76
CA LEU A 18 10.68 -1.55 10.23
C LEU A 18 11.61 -1.47 11.46
N LEU A 19 12.67 -0.67 11.38
CA LEU A 19 13.75 -0.66 12.38
C LEU A 19 13.41 0.15 13.63
N TYR A 20 12.61 1.20 13.50
CA TYR A 20 12.33 2.12 14.61
C TYR A 20 10.86 2.12 15.03
N ILE A 21 9.93 2.39 14.11
CA ILE A 21 8.51 2.52 14.49
C ILE A 21 7.94 1.18 14.96
N THR A 22 8.16 0.09 14.22
CA THR A 22 7.60 -1.22 14.57
C THR A 22 8.23 -1.76 15.86
N LYS A 23 9.52 -1.51 16.07
CA LYS A 23 10.27 -1.97 17.24
C LYS A 23 9.98 -1.18 18.51
N TYR A 24 9.85 0.16 18.42
CA TYR A 24 9.79 1.03 19.59
C TYR A 24 8.43 1.71 19.82
N ASN A 25 7.50 1.69 18.84
CA ASN A 25 6.16 2.30 18.97
C ASN A 25 5.06 1.22 18.97
N THR A 26 4.54 0.90 20.16
CA THR A 26 3.38 0.00 20.30
C THR A 26 2.11 0.60 19.68
N ARG A 27 1.09 -0.24 19.45
CA ARG A 27 -0.16 0.21 18.82
C ARG A 27 -0.86 1.33 19.62
N GLY A 28 -1.08 1.15 20.92
CA GLY A 28 -1.73 2.17 21.75
C GLY A 28 -0.96 3.49 21.81
N LYS A 29 0.38 3.43 21.80
CA LYS A 29 1.25 4.62 21.74
C LYS A 29 1.13 5.39 20.42
N LYS A 30 0.90 4.69 19.31
CA LYS A 30 0.61 5.32 18.01
C LYS A 30 -0.77 5.94 17.99
N GLU A 31 -1.77 5.27 18.56
CA GLU A 31 -3.14 5.78 18.64
C GLU A 31 -3.23 7.08 19.47
N LEU A 32 -2.39 7.25 20.50
CA LEU A 32 -2.26 8.52 21.22
C LEU A 32 -1.87 9.68 20.28
N ALA A 33 -0.85 9.46 19.44
CA ALA A 33 -0.36 10.46 18.49
C ALA A 33 -1.29 10.67 17.27
N ASP A 34 -2.09 9.66 16.92
CA ASP A 34 -3.01 9.73 15.77
C ASP A 34 -4.24 10.64 16.03
N SER A 35 -4.49 11.05 17.29
CA SER A 35 -5.57 11.97 17.65
C SER A 35 -5.04 13.26 18.32
N LYS A 36 -5.25 14.41 17.67
CA LYS A 36 -4.87 15.73 18.18
C LYS A 36 -5.57 16.08 19.49
N ILE A 37 -6.85 15.75 19.63
CA ILE A 37 -7.63 15.98 20.87
C ILE A 37 -7.03 15.20 22.05
N HIS A 38 -6.86 13.88 21.91
CA HIS A 38 -6.27 13.05 22.96
C HIS A 38 -4.86 13.51 23.33
N THR A 39 -4.02 13.80 22.33
CA THR A 39 -2.68 14.34 22.56
C THR A 39 -2.72 15.63 23.38
N LYS A 40 -3.63 16.57 23.05
CA LYS A 40 -3.75 17.83 23.77
C LYS A 40 -4.17 17.64 25.22
N HIS A 41 -5.24 16.89 25.48
CA HIS A 41 -5.66 16.62 26.86
C HIS A 41 -4.58 15.90 27.66
N PHE A 42 -3.90 14.93 27.05
CA PHE A 42 -2.81 14.19 27.67
C PHE A 42 -1.65 15.11 28.12
N LEU A 43 -1.25 16.04 27.26
CA LEU A 43 -0.14 16.97 27.51
C LEU A 43 -0.55 18.10 28.47
N GLN A 44 -1.75 18.65 28.31
CA GLN A 44 -2.27 19.71 29.15
C GLN A 44 -2.41 19.26 30.62
N ALA A 45 -2.87 18.03 30.85
CA ALA A 45 -2.97 17.45 32.19
C ALA A 45 -1.60 17.20 32.87
N ARG A 46 -0.48 17.48 32.18
CA ARG A 46 0.90 17.28 32.64
C ARG A 46 1.73 18.55 32.56
N ASP A 47 1.06 19.71 32.52
CA ASP A 47 1.66 21.04 32.45
C ASP A 47 2.61 21.22 31.27
N VAL A 48 2.27 20.61 30.13
CA VAL A 48 2.97 20.84 28.87
C VAL A 48 2.13 21.80 28.03
N GLY A 49 2.76 22.89 27.60
CA GLY A 49 2.10 23.95 26.84
C GLY A 49 1.50 23.43 25.53
N VAL A 50 0.19 23.59 25.36
CA VAL A 50 -0.56 23.34 24.12
C VAL A 50 -1.53 24.50 23.88
N ALA A 51 -2.01 24.66 22.65
CA ALA A 51 -3.05 25.66 22.35
C ALA A 51 -4.38 25.24 23.03
N ARG A 52 -5.06 26.17 23.70
CA ARG A 52 -6.32 25.90 24.41
C ARG A 52 -7.38 25.39 23.45
N LEU A 53 -8.05 24.29 23.82
CA LEU A 53 -9.18 23.75 23.09
C LEU A 53 -10.46 24.47 23.54
N TYR A 54 -11.22 25.05 22.61
CA TYR A 54 -12.49 25.72 22.92
C TYR A 54 -13.69 24.81 22.73
N ALA A 55 -13.73 24.06 21.63
CA ALA A 55 -14.80 23.12 21.33
C ALA A 55 -14.32 22.00 20.40
N SER A 56 -15.01 20.86 20.45
CA SER A 56 -14.86 19.77 19.49
C SER A 56 -16.23 19.31 19.04
N ILE A 57 -16.44 19.11 17.74
CA ILE A 57 -17.72 18.70 17.16
C ILE A 57 -17.53 17.38 16.41
N ASN A 58 -18.27 16.35 16.80
CA ASN A 58 -18.12 14.98 16.32
C ASN A 58 -19.23 14.55 15.35
N SER A 59 -20.29 15.34 15.22
CA SER A 59 -21.46 14.97 14.40
C SER A 59 -22.18 16.19 13.83
N LEU A 60 -22.95 15.97 12.76
CA LEU A 60 -23.76 17.02 12.13
C LEU A 60 -24.84 17.60 13.08
N PRO A 61 -25.56 16.81 13.91
CA PRO A 61 -26.47 17.36 14.90
C PRO A 61 -25.78 18.27 15.92
N GLU A 62 -24.58 17.90 16.37
CA GLU A 62 -23.79 18.73 17.29
C GLU A 62 -23.35 20.04 16.64
N LEU A 63 -22.98 20.01 15.35
CA LEU A 63 -22.67 21.20 14.57
C LEU A 63 -23.88 22.12 14.39
N ARG A 64 -25.08 21.55 14.13
CA ARG A 64 -26.33 22.31 14.00
C ARG A 64 -26.70 23.07 15.27
N ASN A 65 -26.46 22.45 16.42
CA ASN A 65 -26.78 23.00 17.73
C ASN A 65 -25.62 23.82 18.34
N PHE A 66 -24.52 23.98 17.61
CA PHE A 66 -23.33 24.66 18.12
C PHE A 66 -23.56 26.17 18.22
N ASN A 67 -23.48 26.71 19.43
CA ASN A 67 -23.58 28.16 19.66
C ASN A 67 -22.24 28.86 19.36
N ARG A 68 -22.13 29.40 18.16
CA ARG A 68 -20.93 30.13 17.69
C ARG A 68 -20.59 31.38 18.51
N SER A 69 -21.55 31.93 19.26
CA SER A 69 -21.33 33.14 20.08
C SER A 69 -20.37 32.91 21.26
N ASN A 70 -20.12 31.65 21.63
CA ASN A 70 -19.19 31.29 22.69
C ASN A 70 -17.72 31.25 22.21
N LEU A 71 -17.48 31.38 20.91
CA LEU A 71 -16.13 31.41 20.37
C LEU A 71 -15.46 32.77 20.66
N PRO A 72 -14.16 32.78 21.01
CA PRO A 72 -13.45 34.03 21.23
C PRO A 72 -13.30 34.82 19.91
N PRO A 73 -12.85 36.09 19.98
CA PRO A 73 -12.66 36.92 18.79
C PRO A 73 -11.76 36.30 17.73
N SER A 74 -10.75 35.52 18.13
CA SER A 74 -9.86 34.80 17.23
C SER A 74 -9.73 33.32 17.60
N PHE A 75 -9.79 32.44 16.62
CA PHE A 75 -9.70 30.98 16.81
C PHE A 75 -9.25 30.28 15.54
N VAL A 76 -8.88 29.00 15.67
CA VAL A 76 -8.54 28.12 14.55
C VAL A 76 -9.54 26.98 14.48
N ILE A 77 -10.06 26.72 13.29
CA ILE A 77 -10.85 25.53 12.94
C ILE A 77 -9.92 24.53 12.26
N LYS A 78 -9.92 23.28 12.71
CA LYS A 78 -9.12 22.23 12.06
C LYS A 78 -9.69 20.82 12.23
N PRO A 79 -9.34 19.88 11.34
CA PRO A 79 -9.62 18.45 11.50
C PRO A 79 -8.75 17.77 12.59
N ASN A 80 -9.33 16.87 13.38
CA ASN A 80 -8.60 16.08 14.37
C ASN A 80 -7.57 15.13 13.72
N LYS A 81 -7.92 14.45 12.62
CA LYS A 81 -7.05 13.51 11.89
C LYS A 81 -6.54 14.03 10.55
N GLY A 82 -6.67 15.33 10.29
CA GLY A 82 -6.28 15.91 9.01
C GLY A 82 -4.77 15.87 8.73
N TYR A 83 -4.42 15.88 7.44
CA TYR A 83 -3.06 15.76 6.92
C TYR A 83 -2.59 17.01 6.18
N GLY A 84 -1.28 17.27 6.20
CA GLY A 84 -0.66 18.34 5.41
C GLY A 84 -1.15 19.76 5.74
N GLY A 85 -1.80 19.98 6.89
CA GLY A 85 -2.39 21.28 7.21
C GLY A 85 -3.59 21.67 6.32
N GLU A 86 -4.17 20.69 5.61
CA GLU A 86 -5.44 20.86 4.92
C GLU A 86 -6.60 20.88 5.94
N GLY A 87 -7.67 21.59 5.60
CA GLY A 87 -8.82 21.75 6.51
C GLY A 87 -8.60 22.77 7.64
N ILE A 88 -7.42 23.40 7.73
CA ILE A 88 -7.14 24.43 8.74
C ILE A 88 -7.58 25.81 8.24
N TRP A 89 -8.45 26.46 9.02
CA TRP A 89 -8.84 27.86 8.87
C TRP A 89 -8.56 28.64 10.15
N ALA A 90 -7.81 29.74 10.01
CA ALA A 90 -7.45 30.63 11.12
C ALA A 90 -8.25 31.94 10.99
N ILE A 91 -9.08 32.21 12.00
CA ILE A 91 -9.96 33.36 12.09
C ILE A 91 -9.34 34.40 13.02
N LYS A 92 -9.11 35.60 12.49
CA LYS A 92 -8.46 36.70 13.21
C LYS A 92 -9.45 37.52 14.03
N ARG A 93 -10.65 37.74 13.50
CA ARG A 93 -11.74 38.49 14.13
C ARG A 93 -13.07 38.09 13.48
N TRP A 94 -14.18 38.33 14.18
CA TRP A 94 -15.51 38.18 13.62
C TRP A 94 -16.50 39.15 14.27
N HIS A 95 -17.57 39.48 13.54
CA HIS A 95 -18.68 40.29 14.03
C HIS A 95 -19.98 39.82 13.36
N GLY A 96 -20.98 39.44 14.15
CA GLY A 96 -22.20 38.81 13.63
C GLY A 96 -21.87 37.54 12.84
N ASP A 97 -22.29 37.48 11.58
CA ASP A 97 -22.04 36.34 10.68
C ASP A 97 -20.86 36.50 9.74
N THR A 98 -20.07 37.58 9.91
CA THR A 98 -18.89 37.84 9.08
C THR A 98 -17.61 37.57 9.87
N TYR A 99 -16.79 36.67 9.34
CA TYR A 99 -15.52 36.23 9.89
C TYR A 99 -14.39 36.69 8.97
N THR A 100 -13.31 37.24 9.54
CA THR A 100 -12.13 37.63 8.76
C THR A 100 -11.00 36.65 9.03
N ASP A 101 -10.47 36.02 7.97
CA ASP A 101 -9.33 35.11 8.08
C ASP A 101 -7.99 35.86 8.20
N VAL A 102 -6.89 35.10 8.33
CA VAL A 102 -5.53 35.66 8.40
C VAL A 102 -5.04 36.37 7.13
N ASN A 103 -5.72 36.16 6.00
CA ASN A 103 -5.43 36.84 4.73
C ASN A 103 -6.36 38.05 4.49
N ASN A 104 -7.10 38.49 5.53
CA ASN A 104 -8.11 39.54 5.46
C ASN A 104 -9.29 39.23 4.52
N LYS A 105 -9.54 37.96 4.21
CA LYS A 105 -10.72 37.54 3.47
C LYS A 105 -11.92 37.46 4.41
N ASN A 106 -13.04 38.05 4.00
CA ASN A 106 -14.32 37.91 4.70
C ASN A 106 -15.00 36.59 4.30
N ILE A 107 -15.51 35.88 5.30
CA ILE A 107 -16.08 34.54 5.23
C ILE A 107 -17.38 34.56 6.02
N SER A 108 -18.45 34.01 5.47
CA SER A 108 -19.73 33.93 6.18
C SER A 108 -19.75 32.75 7.16
N TRP A 109 -20.67 32.76 8.14
CA TRP A 109 -20.93 31.55 8.94
C TRP A 109 -21.30 30.35 8.05
N SER A 110 -22.04 30.56 6.97
CA SER A 110 -22.42 29.49 6.04
C SER A 110 -21.19 28.79 5.45
N ASP A 111 -20.18 29.55 5.04
CA ASP A 111 -18.92 29.00 4.52
C ASP A 111 -18.16 28.20 5.60
N LEU A 112 -18.10 28.74 6.83
CA LEU A 112 -17.52 28.05 7.99
C LEU A 112 -18.25 26.75 8.30
N TYR A 113 -19.58 26.79 8.22
CA TYR A 113 -20.44 25.65 8.50
C TYR A 113 -20.25 24.55 7.45
N GLU A 114 -20.23 24.88 6.16
CA GLU A 114 -19.91 23.93 5.08
C GLU A 114 -18.50 23.35 5.21
N HIS A 115 -17.53 24.17 5.59
CA HIS A 115 -16.17 23.69 5.86
C HIS A 115 -16.12 22.69 7.02
N CYS A 116 -16.88 22.94 8.09
CA CYS A 116 -17.03 22.02 9.21
C CYS A 116 -17.70 20.70 8.78
N ILE A 117 -18.74 20.74 7.93
CA ILE A 117 -19.32 19.53 7.32
C ILE A 117 -18.26 18.76 6.53
N GLY A 118 -17.47 19.45 5.71
CA GLY A 118 -16.38 18.83 4.95
C GLY A 118 -15.37 18.13 5.85
N ILE A 119 -15.02 18.71 7.00
CA ILE A 119 -14.19 18.05 8.01
C ILE A 119 -14.91 16.80 8.57
N LEU A 120 -16.17 16.92 8.99
CA LEU A 120 -16.94 15.79 9.54
C LEU A 120 -17.07 14.64 8.55
N ASP A 121 -17.21 14.93 7.26
CA ASP A 121 -17.28 13.94 6.17
C ASP A 121 -15.92 13.33 5.82
N GLY A 122 -14.83 13.80 6.45
CA GLY A 122 -13.50 13.25 6.24
C GLY A 122 -12.76 13.80 5.03
N LYS A 123 -13.20 14.93 4.44
CA LYS A 123 -12.59 15.57 3.25
C LYS A 123 -11.08 15.80 3.40
N TYR A 124 -10.62 16.04 4.62
CA TYR A 124 -9.23 16.38 4.94
C TYR A 124 -8.48 15.25 5.66
N ALA A 125 -9.14 14.13 5.96
CA ALA A 125 -8.54 12.99 6.65
C ALA A 125 -7.86 12.03 5.65
N ILE A 126 -6.68 11.51 5.99
CA ILE A 126 -5.94 10.54 5.14
C ILE A 126 -6.79 9.31 4.80
N SER A 127 -7.61 8.88 5.76
CA SER A 127 -8.48 7.71 5.59
C SER A 127 -9.74 8.00 4.79
N GLY A 128 -10.09 9.28 4.55
CA GLY A 128 -11.38 9.66 3.96
C GLY A 128 -12.60 9.23 4.79
N LEU A 129 -12.39 8.90 6.07
CA LEU A 129 -13.42 8.52 7.03
C LEU A 129 -13.83 9.76 7.84
N SER A 130 -15.03 9.71 8.43
CA SER A 130 -15.54 10.80 9.26
C SER A 130 -14.52 11.24 10.33
N ASP A 131 -14.38 12.55 10.50
CA ASP A 131 -13.44 13.18 11.43
C ASP A 131 -14.15 14.09 12.43
N THR A 132 -13.41 14.66 13.38
CA THR A 132 -13.90 15.61 14.38
C THR A 132 -13.42 17.02 14.02
N VAL A 133 -14.31 18.01 14.08
CA VAL A 133 -13.95 19.43 13.97
C VAL A 133 -13.42 19.92 15.30
N ILE A 134 -12.30 20.63 15.29
CA ILE A 134 -11.66 21.23 16.45
C ILE A 134 -11.71 22.75 16.31
N PHE A 135 -12.16 23.43 17.37
CA PHE A 135 -12.00 24.88 17.56
C PHE A 135 -10.98 25.12 18.67
N GLU A 136 -9.91 25.84 18.36
CA GLU A 136 -8.80 26.08 19.30
C GLU A 136 -8.24 27.51 19.25
N GLU A 137 -7.40 27.82 20.24
CA GLU A 137 -6.65 29.07 20.33
C GLU A 137 -5.79 29.32 19.08
N MET A 138 -5.93 30.52 18.50
CA MET A 138 -5.02 30.99 17.45
C MET A 138 -3.74 31.50 18.10
N LEU A 139 -2.64 30.76 17.93
CA LEU A 139 -1.34 31.13 18.48
C LEU A 139 -0.68 32.23 17.64
N GLU A 140 -0.14 33.24 18.33
CA GLU A 140 0.69 34.27 17.69
C GLU A 140 2.17 33.89 17.75
N PRO A 141 2.92 34.01 16.63
CA PRO A 141 4.34 33.70 16.60
C PRO A 141 5.12 34.70 17.47
N HIS A 142 6.18 34.22 18.13
CA HIS A 142 7.12 35.07 18.86
C HIS A 142 7.71 36.15 17.94
N ASP A 143 7.82 37.39 18.45
CA ASP A 143 8.16 38.57 17.63
C ASP A 143 9.50 38.43 16.88
N TYR A 144 10.45 37.70 17.48
CA TYR A 144 11.73 37.35 16.85
C TYR A 144 11.60 36.73 15.45
N PHE A 145 10.59 35.91 15.18
CA PHE A 145 10.43 35.26 13.87
C PHE A 145 9.82 36.17 12.81
N LYS A 146 9.12 37.25 13.22
CA LYS A 146 8.36 38.10 12.29
C LYS A 146 9.25 38.74 11.22
N LYS A 147 10.48 39.11 11.57
CA LYS A 147 11.44 39.70 10.63
C LYS A 147 11.92 38.74 9.53
N PHE A 148 11.74 37.44 9.70
CA PHE A 148 12.18 36.41 8.75
C PHE A 148 11.03 35.83 7.89
N MET A 149 9.81 36.34 8.05
CA MET A 149 8.63 35.87 7.34
C MET A 149 8.07 36.98 6.45
N GLU A 150 7.89 36.71 5.14
CA GLU A 150 7.26 37.65 4.20
C GLU A 150 5.76 37.81 4.44
N ALA A 151 5.11 36.73 4.88
CA ALA A 151 3.70 36.66 5.16
C ALA A 151 3.50 36.26 6.62
N GLY A 152 2.38 36.70 7.22
CA GLY A 152 1.97 36.21 8.52
C GLY A 152 1.85 34.68 8.55
N GLY A 153 1.85 34.09 9.74
CA GLY A 153 1.81 32.64 9.91
C GLY A 153 2.47 32.20 11.19
N LEU A 154 2.51 30.89 11.40
CA LEU A 154 3.09 30.29 12.61
C LEU A 154 4.29 29.40 12.24
N PRO A 155 5.53 29.79 12.59
CA PRO A 155 6.69 28.93 12.48
C PRO A 155 6.57 27.66 13.30
N ASP A 156 7.10 26.58 12.76
CA ASP A 156 7.02 25.25 13.35
C ASP A 156 8.42 24.61 13.41
N ILE A 157 8.84 24.24 14.61
CA ILE A 157 10.09 23.57 14.91
C ILE A 157 9.79 22.09 15.09
N ARG A 158 10.18 21.28 14.09
CA ARG A 158 10.09 19.82 14.17
C ARG A 158 11.36 19.24 14.75
N ILE A 159 11.24 18.46 15.83
CA ILE A 159 12.36 17.79 16.50
C ILE A 159 12.09 16.29 16.54
N ILE A 160 13.00 15.49 15.99
CA ILE A 160 12.96 14.03 16.15
C ILE A 160 13.70 13.67 17.42
N VAL A 161 13.00 13.00 18.33
CA VAL A 161 13.51 12.50 19.60
C VAL A 161 13.50 10.98 19.58
N PHE A 162 14.59 10.36 20.03
CA PHE A 162 14.71 8.92 20.15
C PHE A 162 15.48 8.59 21.44
N LYS A 163 14.92 7.71 22.28
CA LYS A 163 15.47 7.40 23.61
C LYS A 163 15.75 8.65 24.46
N TYR A 164 14.82 9.61 24.44
CA TYR A 164 14.89 10.91 25.12
C TYR A 164 15.97 11.86 24.60
N VAL A 165 16.72 11.48 23.57
CA VAL A 165 17.75 12.31 22.93
C VAL A 165 17.16 13.03 21.72
N PRO A 166 17.20 14.38 21.66
CA PRO A 166 16.93 15.13 20.45
C PRO A 166 18.00 14.84 19.39
N VAL A 167 17.59 14.24 18.27
CA VAL A 167 18.52 13.68 17.27
C VAL A 167 18.75 14.65 16.12
N ILE A 168 17.69 15.30 15.67
CA ILE A 168 17.72 16.21 14.53
C ILE A 168 16.53 17.17 14.63
N ALA A 169 16.71 18.42 14.19
CA ALA A 169 15.68 19.43 14.23
C ALA A 169 15.63 20.24 12.93
N MET A 170 14.47 20.76 12.58
CA MET A 170 14.32 21.77 11.52
C MET A 170 13.27 22.80 11.90
N LEU A 171 13.49 24.04 11.47
CA LEU A 171 12.49 25.09 11.44
C LEU A 171 11.77 25.03 10.10
N ARG A 172 10.44 25.06 10.12
CA ARG A 172 9.59 25.27 8.95
C ARG A 172 9.05 26.69 9.01
N LEU A 173 9.55 27.52 8.12
CA LEU A 173 9.13 28.92 7.99
C LEU A 173 8.02 29.04 6.95
N PRO A 174 6.84 29.57 7.33
CA PRO A 174 5.82 29.96 6.39
C PRO A 174 6.32 31.01 5.39
N THR A 175 5.79 30.93 4.18
CA THR A 175 6.00 31.89 3.08
C THR A 175 4.64 32.35 2.54
N ALA A 176 4.63 33.41 1.72
CA ALA A 176 3.43 33.84 1.01
C ALA A 176 2.84 32.71 0.14
N GLU A 177 3.70 31.94 -0.54
CA GLU A 177 3.31 30.76 -1.34
C GLU A 177 2.58 29.70 -0.51
N SER A 178 3.03 29.48 0.73
CA SER A 178 2.38 28.53 1.64
C SER A 178 1.11 29.04 2.31
N HIS A 179 0.65 30.25 1.95
CA HIS A 179 -0.49 30.93 2.58
C HIS A 179 -0.37 30.98 4.10
N GLY A 180 0.84 31.27 4.61
CA GLY A 180 1.12 31.35 6.05
C GLY A 180 1.19 30.02 6.80
N LYS A 181 1.22 28.87 6.10
CA LYS A 181 1.29 27.52 6.69
C LYS A 181 2.71 26.97 6.70
N ALA A 182 3.12 26.34 7.79
CA ALA A 182 4.43 25.67 7.90
C ALA A 182 4.47 24.28 7.21
N ASN A 183 3.99 24.19 5.96
CA ASN A 183 4.01 22.98 5.14
C ASN A 183 4.97 23.11 3.96
N LEU A 184 6.04 22.30 3.97
CA LEU A 184 7.08 22.29 2.92
C LEU A 184 6.53 21.98 1.52
N HIS A 185 5.44 21.20 1.42
CA HIS A 185 4.80 20.88 0.14
C HIS A 185 4.01 22.05 -0.44
N LEU A 186 3.55 22.97 0.41
CA LEU A 186 2.86 24.19 0.00
C LEU A 186 3.85 25.34 -0.27
N GLY A 187 5.17 25.09 -0.25
CA GLY A 187 6.17 26.12 -0.51
C GLY A 187 6.75 26.80 0.74
N ALA A 188 6.47 26.29 1.94
CA ALA A 188 7.20 26.70 3.14
C ALA A 188 8.68 26.29 3.06
N ILE A 189 9.55 27.02 3.76
CA ILE A 189 10.99 26.77 3.74
C ILE A 189 11.41 25.94 4.95
N GLY A 190 12.14 24.86 4.69
CA GLY A 190 12.71 24.01 5.72
C GLY A 190 14.16 24.35 5.99
N LEU A 191 14.46 24.82 7.20
CA LEU A 191 15.81 25.15 7.65
C LEU A 191 16.29 24.12 8.67
N GLY A 192 17.38 23.42 8.39
CA GLY A 192 17.97 22.50 9.37
C GLY A 192 18.52 23.27 10.57
N ILE A 193 18.36 22.74 11.78
CA ILE A 193 18.84 23.38 13.03
C ILE A 193 19.96 22.53 13.61
N ASP A 194 21.08 23.18 13.92
CA ASP A 194 22.16 22.57 14.70
C ASP A 194 21.70 22.34 16.15
N ILE A 195 21.75 21.10 16.62
CA ILE A 195 21.22 20.72 17.94
C ILE A 195 21.98 21.40 19.08
N GLY A 196 23.30 21.61 18.94
CA GLY A 196 24.11 22.22 19.99
C GLY A 196 23.85 23.71 20.16
N THR A 197 23.82 24.43 19.04
CA THR A 197 23.82 25.89 19.03
C THR A 197 22.44 26.50 18.85
N GLY A 198 21.46 25.73 18.35
CA GLY A 198 20.14 26.27 18.00
C GLY A 198 20.15 27.19 16.77
N LYS A 199 21.27 27.25 16.03
CA LYS A 199 21.38 28.04 14.80
C LYS A 199 20.91 27.24 13.60
N THR A 200 20.20 27.91 12.69
CA THR A 200 19.86 27.32 11.40
C THR A 200 21.12 27.10 10.56
N THR A 201 21.04 26.15 9.62
CA THR A 201 22.21 25.68 8.87
C THR A 201 21.96 25.77 7.37
N PHE A 202 21.33 24.76 6.77
CA PHE A 202 20.96 24.77 5.35
C PHE A 202 19.46 25.01 5.21
N GLY A 203 19.06 25.57 4.06
CA GLY A 203 17.66 25.76 3.71
C GLY A 203 17.26 24.93 2.51
N VAL A 204 16.01 24.48 2.50
CA VAL A 204 15.39 23.73 1.40
C VAL A 204 14.01 24.31 1.10
N ARG A 205 13.70 24.48 -0.18
CA ARG A 205 12.37 24.82 -0.71
C ARG A 205 12.13 23.99 -1.97
N HIS A 206 10.95 23.38 -2.13
CA HIS A 206 10.63 22.52 -3.29
C HIS A 206 11.68 21.44 -3.58
N ASN A 207 12.19 20.80 -2.52
CA ASN A 207 13.28 19.82 -2.57
C ASN A 207 14.61 20.33 -3.16
N LYS A 208 14.78 21.64 -3.33
CA LYS A 208 16.03 22.29 -3.78
C LYS A 208 16.67 23.06 -2.64
N LEU A 209 18.00 23.06 -2.59
CA LEU A 209 18.75 23.86 -1.62
C LEU A 209 18.59 25.35 -1.91
N VAL A 210 18.36 26.14 -0.87
CA VAL A 210 18.32 27.60 -0.91
C VAL A 210 19.38 28.17 0.02
N LYS A 211 19.99 29.29 -0.40
CA LYS A 211 21.05 29.98 0.38
C LYS A 211 20.52 31.20 1.14
N ARG A 212 19.41 31.76 0.69
CA ARG A 212 18.76 32.94 1.29
C ARG A 212 17.27 32.68 1.51
N LEU A 213 16.74 33.34 2.52
CA LEU A 213 15.31 33.45 2.76
C LEU A 213 14.70 34.42 1.76
N PRO A 214 13.38 34.38 1.58
CA PRO A 214 12.68 35.30 0.70
C PRO A 214 12.82 36.77 1.15
N THR A 215 12.97 37.01 2.47
CA THR A 215 13.33 38.32 3.05
C THR A 215 14.74 38.82 2.70
N GLY A 216 15.58 37.99 2.08
CA GLY A 216 16.97 38.29 1.71
C GLY A 216 18.01 37.79 2.71
N ASP A 217 17.62 37.46 3.94
CA ASP A 217 18.53 36.96 4.98
C ASP A 217 19.19 35.63 4.60
N PRO A 218 20.46 35.37 4.98
CA PRO A 218 21.08 34.06 4.82
C PRO A 218 20.32 32.98 5.61
N VAL A 219 20.21 31.77 5.06
CA VAL A 219 19.49 30.65 5.72
C VAL A 219 20.08 30.23 7.07
N GLY A 220 21.36 30.53 7.34
CA GLY A 220 22.04 30.23 8.61
C GLY A 220 22.00 31.36 9.64
N SER A 221 21.27 32.44 9.38
CA SER A 221 21.25 33.65 10.22
C SER A 221 20.32 33.56 11.44
N ILE A 222 19.46 32.52 11.52
CA ILE A 222 18.44 32.43 12.56
C ILE A 222 18.98 31.60 13.73
N ALA A 223 19.11 32.23 14.90
CA ALA A 223 19.27 31.54 16.18
C ALA A 223 17.91 31.38 16.86
N ILE A 224 17.50 30.15 17.18
CA ILE A 224 16.19 29.89 17.81
C ILE A 224 16.22 30.37 19.28
N PRO A 225 15.32 31.27 19.71
CA PRO A 225 15.23 31.68 21.11
C PRO A 225 14.81 30.51 22.01
N GLN A 226 15.25 30.51 23.27
CA GLN A 226 14.89 29.49 24.27
C GLN A 226 15.17 28.05 23.83
N TRP A 227 16.23 27.84 23.04
CA TRP A 227 16.52 26.56 22.40
C TRP A 227 16.65 25.40 23.39
N ASP A 228 17.31 25.61 24.51
CA ASP A 228 17.48 24.57 25.53
C ASP A 228 16.16 24.15 26.19
N GLU A 229 15.26 25.10 26.42
CA GLU A 229 13.91 24.83 26.93
C GLU A 229 13.06 24.08 25.88
N ILE A 230 13.22 24.41 24.60
CA ILE A 230 12.55 23.71 23.49
C ILE A 230 13.02 22.25 23.42
N LEU A 231 14.34 22.01 23.48
CA LEU A 231 14.91 20.66 23.51
C LEU A 231 14.44 19.87 24.75
N ALA A 232 14.42 20.51 25.92
CA ALA A 232 13.92 19.91 27.15
C ALA A 232 12.43 19.56 27.04
N THR A 233 11.62 20.44 26.43
CA THR A 233 10.19 20.21 26.19
C THR A 233 9.98 19.03 25.24
N ALA A 234 10.74 18.95 24.14
CA ALA A 234 10.66 17.82 23.21
C ALA A 234 11.03 16.49 23.88
N SER A 235 12.12 16.46 24.64
CA SER A 235 12.57 15.28 25.38
C SER A 235 11.57 14.86 26.47
N ARG A 236 11.07 15.82 27.26
CA ARG A 236 10.01 15.61 28.27
C ARG A 236 8.75 15.04 27.64
N THR A 237 8.37 15.52 26.46
CA THR A 237 7.19 15.04 25.74
C THR A 237 7.31 13.57 25.31
N GLN A 238 8.49 13.16 24.84
CA GLN A 238 8.74 11.74 24.58
C GLN A 238 8.69 10.92 25.87
N TYR A 239 9.28 11.43 26.95
CA TYR A 239 9.25 10.76 28.25
C TYR A 239 7.83 10.58 28.78
N LEU A 240 6.96 11.59 28.67
CA LEU A 240 5.57 11.47 29.11
C LEU A 240 4.78 10.53 28.19
N SER A 241 4.85 10.72 26.86
CA SER A 241 4.06 9.92 25.90
C SER A 241 4.54 8.48 25.76
N GLN A 242 5.78 8.18 26.17
CA GLN A 242 6.43 6.88 26.06
C GLN A 242 6.57 6.37 24.60
N ILE A 243 6.37 7.23 23.60
CA ILE A 243 6.53 6.91 22.17
C ILE A 243 8.02 6.83 21.85
N GLY A 244 8.53 5.64 21.54
CA GLY A 244 9.98 5.41 21.44
C GLY A 244 10.68 6.18 20.32
N TYR A 245 10.08 6.28 19.13
CA TYR A 245 10.53 7.14 18.03
C TYR A 245 9.45 8.17 17.73
N LEU A 246 9.74 9.45 17.98
CA LEU A 246 8.74 10.52 17.97
C LEU A 246 9.28 11.77 17.27
N ALA A 247 8.49 12.37 16.37
CA ALA A 247 8.65 13.78 16.03
C ALA A 247 7.71 14.61 16.89
N VAL A 248 8.26 15.64 17.51
CA VAL A 248 7.51 16.65 18.26
C VAL A 248 7.56 17.94 17.45
N ASP A 249 6.39 18.47 17.12
CA ASP A 249 6.26 19.72 16.40
C ASP A 249 5.88 20.81 17.41
N ILE A 250 6.78 21.78 17.54
CA ILE A 250 6.77 22.80 18.58
C ILE A 250 6.73 24.16 17.90
N THR A 251 5.96 25.09 18.45
CA THR A 251 6.08 26.50 18.10
C THR A 251 6.50 27.29 19.33
N LEU A 252 7.24 28.38 19.09
CA LEU A 252 7.47 29.40 20.09
C LEU A 252 6.50 30.54 19.82
N ALA A 253 5.44 30.57 20.63
CA ALA A 253 4.42 31.61 20.58
C ALA A 253 4.79 32.78 21.52
N LYS A 254 4.10 33.91 21.39
CA LYS A 254 4.27 35.04 22.33
C LYS A 254 4.04 34.64 23.80
N ASN A 255 3.12 33.71 24.04
CA ASN A 255 2.80 33.20 25.38
C ASN A 255 3.60 31.92 25.76
N GLY A 256 4.75 31.71 25.12
CA GLY A 256 5.70 30.65 25.45
C GLY A 256 5.71 29.46 24.49
N ILE A 257 6.38 28.39 24.90
CA ILE A 257 6.57 27.17 24.09
C ILE A 257 5.28 26.36 24.06
N LYS A 258 4.80 26.03 22.86
CA LYS A 258 3.57 25.26 22.64
C LYS A 258 3.83 24.07 21.72
N ILE A 259 3.28 22.91 22.08
CA ILE A 259 3.28 21.72 21.21
C ILE A 259 2.06 21.78 20.29
N LEU A 260 2.33 21.68 18.99
CA LEU A 260 1.32 21.68 17.93
C LEU A 260 0.81 20.27 17.66
N GLU A 261 1.72 19.32 17.47
CA GLU A 261 1.40 17.93 17.15
C GLU A 261 2.49 16.94 17.57
N LEU A 262 2.07 15.69 17.83
CA LEU A 262 2.95 14.54 18.04
C LEU A 262 2.86 13.61 16.84
N ASN A 263 4.00 13.28 16.25
CA ASN A 263 4.07 12.50 15.03
C ASN A 263 4.83 11.19 15.27
N ALA A 264 4.09 10.10 15.48
CA ALA A 264 4.69 8.75 15.61
C ALA A 264 5.25 8.19 14.28
N ARG A 265 5.02 8.88 13.15
CA ARG A 265 5.47 8.52 11.80
C ARG A 265 6.19 9.68 11.09
N ALA A 266 7.14 10.30 11.77
CA ALA A 266 7.87 11.50 11.34
C ALA A 266 8.36 11.49 9.89
N GLY A 267 8.01 12.51 9.10
CA GLY A 267 8.51 12.69 7.73
C GLY A 267 10.05 12.86 7.67
N LEU A 268 10.65 12.44 6.55
CA LEU A 268 12.11 12.30 6.43
C LEU A 268 12.81 13.47 5.71
N ALA A 269 12.05 14.47 5.24
CA ALA A 269 12.57 15.67 4.57
C ALA A 269 13.54 16.48 5.46
N ILE A 270 13.43 16.32 6.80
CA ILE A 270 14.34 16.92 7.77
C ILE A 270 15.82 16.56 7.51
N GLN A 271 16.10 15.40 6.93
CA GLN A 271 17.46 14.99 6.52
C GLN A 271 18.04 15.92 5.45
N ILE A 272 17.19 16.36 4.51
CA ILE A 272 17.58 17.23 3.40
C ILE A 272 17.89 18.63 3.93
N SER A 273 17.01 19.18 4.77
CA SER A 273 17.19 20.51 5.39
C SER A 273 18.45 20.60 6.27
N ASN A 274 18.89 19.48 6.85
CA ASN A 274 20.10 19.42 7.67
C ASN A 274 21.34 18.95 6.90
N GLN A 275 21.19 18.54 5.63
CA GLN A 275 22.21 17.80 4.86
C GLN A 275 22.89 16.73 5.71
N THR A 276 22.11 16.01 6.52
CA THR A 276 22.61 15.01 7.46
C THR A 276 21.80 13.72 7.40
N LEU A 277 22.52 12.60 7.51
CA LEU A 277 22.00 11.24 7.45
C LEU A 277 21.39 10.85 8.80
N LEU A 278 20.07 10.69 8.87
CA LEU A 278 19.36 10.45 10.13
C LEU A 278 19.67 9.06 10.70
N ARG A 279 19.87 8.04 9.86
CA ARG A 279 20.14 6.67 10.30
C ARG A 279 21.36 6.61 11.21
N LYS A 280 22.48 7.22 10.80
CA LYS A 280 23.70 7.27 11.60
C LYS A 280 23.51 7.91 12.96
N ARG A 281 22.72 9.00 13.01
CA ARG A 281 22.46 9.67 14.27
C ARG A 281 21.65 8.78 15.22
N LEU A 282 20.66 8.06 14.69
CA LEU A 282 19.87 7.11 15.47
C LEU A 282 20.69 5.90 15.94
N GLU A 283 21.54 5.35 15.08
CA GLU A 283 22.42 4.22 15.40
C GLU A 283 23.42 4.57 16.51
N LYS A 284 24.01 5.79 16.50
CA LYS A 284 24.91 6.27 17.56
C LYS A 284 24.33 6.22 18.97
N ILE A 285 23.02 6.33 19.10
CA ILE A 285 22.33 6.37 20.40
C ILE A 285 21.44 5.15 20.63
N ALA A 286 21.38 4.21 19.67
CA ALA A 286 20.48 3.08 19.71
C ALA A 286 20.76 2.14 20.88
N ASP A 287 22.01 2.04 21.33
CA ASP A 287 22.42 1.16 22.43
C ASP A 287 22.67 1.91 23.74
N LEU A 288 22.54 3.25 23.74
CA LEU A 288 22.66 4.03 24.96
C LEU A 288 21.47 3.80 25.90
N LYS A 289 21.76 3.73 27.20
CA LYS A 289 20.77 3.81 28.28
C LYS A 289 20.74 5.24 28.78
N VAL A 290 19.67 5.97 28.46
CA VAL A 290 19.48 7.36 28.87
C VAL A 290 18.47 7.36 30.01
N MET A 291 18.88 7.85 31.18
CA MET A 291 18.11 7.72 32.42
C MET A 291 17.21 8.93 32.67
N SER A 292 17.52 10.09 32.08
CA SER A 292 16.72 11.30 32.22
C SER A 292 16.62 12.13 30.94
N THR A 293 15.61 13.00 30.87
CA THR A 293 15.43 13.94 29.76
C THR A 293 16.55 14.98 29.69
N LYS A 294 17.04 15.45 30.84
CA LYS A 294 18.19 16.36 30.94
C LYS A 294 19.46 15.74 30.37
N GLU A 295 19.72 14.49 30.74
CA GLU A 295 20.83 13.71 30.18
C GLU A 295 20.67 13.52 28.67
N GLY A 296 19.46 13.18 28.20
CA GLY A 296 19.17 13.03 26.78
C GLY A 296 19.43 14.30 25.96
N VAL A 297 19.04 15.47 26.47
CA VAL A 297 19.35 16.77 25.84
C VAL A 297 20.86 17.02 25.80
N LYS A 298 21.57 16.77 26.91
CA LYS A 298 23.03 16.91 26.97
C LYS A 298 23.73 16.02 25.94
N ILE A 299 23.35 14.73 25.86
CA ILE A 299 23.86 13.77 24.87
C ILE A 299 23.59 14.29 23.45
N GLY A 300 22.38 14.78 23.18
CA GLY A 300 21.99 15.31 21.87
C GLY A 300 22.88 16.48 21.46
N LYS A 301 23.08 17.46 22.36
CA LYS A 301 23.99 18.58 22.12
C LYS A 301 25.42 18.08 21.90
N THR A 302 25.97 17.23 22.76
CA THR A 302 27.35 16.75 22.61
C THR A 302 27.58 15.97 21.31
N LEU A 303 26.69 15.04 20.94
CA LEU A 303 26.90 14.14 19.81
C LEU A 303 26.52 14.75 18.45
N PHE A 304 25.60 15.72 18.43
CA PHE A 304 24.97 16.20 17.19
C PHE A 304 25.19 17.69 16.91
N THR A 305 26.09 18.34 17.65
CA THR A 305 26.64 19.66 17.28
C THR A 305 27.57 19.53 16.07
N ARG A 306 27.47 20.47 15.13
CA ARG A 306 28.42 20.60 14.03
C ARG A 306 29.73 21.19 14.54
N VAL A 307 30.82 20.49 14.27
CA VAL A 307 32.17 21.04 14.45
C VAL A 307 32.39 22.07 13.33
N VAL A 308 32.31 23.36 13.67
CA VAL A 308 32.77 24.43 12.80
C VAL A 308 34.29 24.34 12.81
N LYS A 309 34.88 23.78 11.76
CA LYS A 309 36.31 23.99 11.53
C LYS A 309 36.47 25.47 11.18
N GLU A 310 37.12 26.22 12.05
CA GLU A 310 37.64 27.54 11.69
C GLU A 310 38.40 27.41 10.37
N GLU A 311 38.05 28.28 9.42
CA GLU A 311 38.64 28.34 8.10
C GLU A 311 40.12 28.76 8.22
N LYS A 312 41.02 27.78 8.31
CA LYS A 312 42.33 27.92 7.70
C LYS A 312 42.21 27.49 6.25
N VAL A 313 42.33 28.48 5.38
CA VAL A 313 42.56 28.38 3.93
C VAL A 313 43.54 27.25 3.66
N LEU A 314 43.05 26.09 3.23
CA LEU A 314 43.84 25.05 2.57
C LEU A 314 42.88 24.31 1.63
N ASN A 315 43.09 24.53 0.33
CA ASN A 315 42.42 23.83 -0.76
C ASN A 315 42.51 22.31 -0.58
N VAL A 316 41.45 21.67 -0.07
CA VAL A 316 41.37 20.20 -0.07
C VAL A 316 40.61 19.75 -1.31
N LYS A 317 41.40 19.23 -2.25
CA LYS A 317 41.02 18.52 -3.47
C LYS A 317 39.90 17.51 -3.21
N THR A 318 38.93 17.49 -4.12
CA THR A 318 37.91 16.46 -4.27
C THR A 318 38.52 15.05 -4.16
N ALA A 319 37.97 14.21 -3.27
CA ALA A 319 38.39 12.83 -3.12
C ALA A 319 38.20 12.06 -4.45
N LYS A 320 39.23 11.28 -4.84
CA LYS A 320 39.24 10.51 -6.09
C LYS A 320 38.15 9.40 -6.07
N PRO A 321 37.29 9.27 -7.09
CA PRO A 321 36.31 8.18 -7.19
C PRO A 321 36.96 6.79 -7.24
N ILE A 322 36.29 5.77 -6.67
CA ILE A 322 36.80 4.38 -6.62
C ILE A 322 36.23 3.55 -7.79
N ILE A 323 37.08 2.77 -8.47
CA ILE A 323 36.75 1.87 -9.60
C ILE A 323 37.24 0.44 -9.33
N GLY A 324 36.55 -0.57 -9.85
CA GLY A 324 36.95 -1.99 -9.73
C GLY A 324 37.91 -2.46 -10.83
N LEU A 325 38.26 -3.75 -10.85
CA LEU A 325 39.09 -4.35 -11.93
C LEU A 325 38.32 -4.56 -13.25
N PHE A 326 36.99 -4.51 -13.20
CA PHE A 326 36.12 -4.54 -14.37
C PHE A 326 35.05 -3.47 -14.24
N GLU A 327 34.88 -2.65 -15.29
CA GLU A 327 33.92 -1.55 -15.32
C GLU A 327 33.22 -1.49 -16.69
N SER A 328 32.09 -0.79 -16.77
CA SER A 328 31.46 -0.42 -18.04
C SER A 328 31.80 1.03 -18.37
N ILE A 329 32.20 1.30 -19.60
CA ILE A 329 32.48 2.65 -20.09
C ILE A 329 31.64 2.98 -21.32
N ASN A 330 31.42 4.27 -21.54
CA ASN A 330 30.87 4.77 -22.78
C ASN A 330 31.97 5.43 -23.63
N ILE A 331 32.15 4.99 -24.87
CA ILE A 331 33.07 5.59 -25.83
C ILE A 331 32.32 6.66 -26.63
N ILE A 332 32.72 7.91 -26.42
CA ILE A 332 32.06 9.11 -26.97
C ILE A 332 32.30 9.24 -28.47
N ASN A 333 33.49 8.86 -28.95
CA ASN A 333 33.90 8.99 -30.35
C ASN A 333 33.75 7.70 -31.17
N ALA A 334 32.94 6.75 -30.71
CA ALA A 334 32.56 5.59 -31.51
C ALA A 334 31.42 5.96 -32.47
N ILE A 335 31.47 5.50 -33.72
CA ILE A 335 30.54 5.89 -34.79
C ILE A 335 29.06 5.62 -34.42
N ASN A 336 28.79 4.64 -33.56
CA ASN A 336 27.44 4.29 -33.09
C ASN A 336 27.23 4.45 -31.57
N GLY A 337 28.17 5.08 -30.83
CA GLY A 337 28.16 5.14 -29.37
C GLY A 337 28.30 3.75 -28.74
N ALA A 338 29.49 3.42 -28.23
CA ALA A 338 29.78 2.08 -27.74
C ALA A 338 29.81 2.05 -26.20
N ASN A 339 28.82 1.40 -25.58
CA ASN A 339 28.92 0.98 -24.19
C ASN A 339 29.58 -0.40 -24.14
N ILE A 340 30.79 -0.46 -23.57
CA ILE A 340 31.60 -1.67 -23.57
C ILE A 340 32.08 -2.01 -22.16
N HIS A 341 32.27 -3.31 -21.92
CA HIS A 341 32.92 -3.82 -20.73
C HIS A 341 34.44 -3.76 -20.87
N VAL A 342 35.12 -3.26 -19.85
CA VAL A 342 36.57 -3.07 -19.84
C VAL A 342 37.21 -3.69 -18.63
N LYS A 343 38.42 -4.19 -18.82
CA LYS A 343 39.32 -4.58 -17.73
C LYS A 343 40.19 -3.39 -17.38
N ILE A 344 40.29 -3.05 -16.10
CA ILE A 344 41.25 -2.08 -15.59
C ILE A 344 42.48 -2.86 -15.14
N ASP A 345 43.63 -2.57 -15.75
CA ASP A 345 44.89 -3.24 -15.48
C ASP A 345 45.93 -2.24 -14.98
N PRO A 346 46.25 -2.26 -13.67
CA PRO A 346 47.25 -1.35 -13.09
C PRO A 346 48.65 -1.50 -13.69
N HIS A 347 48.98 -2.64 -14.28
CA HIS A 347 50.33 -2.96 -14.79
C HIS A 347 50.45 -2.82 -16.31
N SER A 348 49.36 -2.52 -17.01
CA SER A 348 49.41 -2.32 -18.46
C SER A 348 50.01 -0.95 -18.81
N GLU A 349 50.90 -0.89 -19.82
CA GLU A 349 51.51 0.38 -20.27
C GLU A 349 50.59 1.20 -21.19
N ASN A 350 49.71 0.53 -21.92
CA ASN A 350 48.88 1.14 -22.97
C ASN A 350 47.41 0.78 -22.77
N ASN A 351 46.51 1.70 -23.12
CA ASN A 351 45.09 1.34 -23.24
C ASN A 351 44.91 0.58 -24.56
N ILE A 352 44.15 -0.51 -24.53
CA ILE A 352 43.97 -1.38 -25.71
C ILE A 352 42.48 -1.51 -25.95
N ILE A 353 42.01 -1.28 -27.17
CA ILE A 353 40.61 -1.47 -27.56
C ILE A 353 40.48 -2.56 -28.63
N ASP A 354 39.32 -3.20 -28.69
CA ASP A 354 39.03 -4.19 -29.73
C ASP A 354 39.02 -3.56 -31.12
N GLN A 355 39.72 -4.19 -32.07
CA GLN A 355 39.81 -3.78 -33.48
C GLN A 355 38.45 -3.65 -34.18
N GLY A 356 37.40 -4.31 -33.69
CA GLY A 356 36.04 -4.19 -34.21
C GLY A 356 35.34 -2.87 -33.86
N ILE A 357 35.89 -2.06 -32.95
CA ILE A 357 35.30 -0.78 -32.54
C ILE A 357 35.73 0.33 -33.51
N LYS A 358 34.82 0.73 -34.40
CA LYS A 358 35.06 1.83 -35.35
C LYS A 358 34.88 3.20 -34.68
N LEU A 359 35.95 4.01 -34.68
CA LEU A 359 35.98 5.37 -34.16
C LEU A 359 35.79 6.41 -35.27
N SER A 360 35.22 7.57 -34.95
CA SER A 360 35.06 8.70 -35.88
C SER A 360 36.43 9.28 -36.32
N PRO A 361 36.58 9.83 -37.54
CA PRO A 361 37.89 10.18 -38.14
C PRO A 361 38.71 11.32 -37.50
N ALA A 362 38.39 11.76 -36.29
CA ALA A 362 39.03 12.89 -35.63
C ALA A 362 39.70 12.50 -34.30
N GLY A 363 40.95 12.03 -34.39
CA GLY A 363 41.91 12.04 -33.27
C GLY A 363 42.48 10.69 -32.84
N ARG A 364 43.80 10.67 -32.58
CA ARG A 364 44.59 9.54 -32.04
C ARG A 364 44.30 9.20 -30.56
N LEU A 365 43.19 9.69 -29.99
CA LEU A 365 42.84 9.55 -28.57
C LEU A 365 41.43 8.97 -28.41
N LEU A 366 41.29 8.06 -27.45
CA LEU A 366 40.02 7.47 -27.06
C LEU A 366 39.32 8.40 -26.06
N SER A 367 38.10 8.85 -26.40
CA SER A 367 37.30 9.69 -25.50
C SER A 367 36.26 8.82 -24.79
N ILE A 368 36.42 8.62 -23.48
CA ILE A 368 35.57 7.72 -22.68
C ILE A 368 34.90 8.44 -21.51
N VAL A 369 33.77 7.90 -21.06
CA VAL A 369 33.15 8.27 -19.78
C VAL A 369 33.26 7.09 -18.81
N LEU A 370 33.94 7.31 -17.67
CA LEU A 370 34.06 6.35 -16.58
C LEU A 370 33.63 7.02 -15.27
N LYS A 371 32.61 6.45 -14.59
CA LYS A 371 31.99 7.02 -13.36
C LYS A 371 31.75 8.54 -13.45
N GLU A 372 31.09 8.99 -14.52
CA GLU A 372 30.75 10.40 -14.81
C GLU A 372 31.94 11.33 -15.13
N LYS A 373 33.18 10.84 -15.11
CA LYS A 373 34.36 11.58 -15.58
C LYS A 373 34.65 11.29 -17.04
N LYS A 374 34.87 12.34 -17.82
CA LYS A 374 35.36 12.24 -19.21
C LYS A 374 36.88 12.14 -19.22
N LEU A 375 37.41 11.15 -19.92
CA LEU A 375 38.85 10.94 -20.09
C LEU A 375 39.19 10.93 -21.58
N LYS A 376 40.35 11.48 -21.92
CA LYS A 376 40.96 11.36 -23.25
C LYS A 376 42.30 10.67 -23.08
N ILE A 377 42.42 9.45 -23.59
CA ILE A 377 43.57 8.58 -23.34
C ILE A 377 44.12 8.00 -24.65
N PRO A 378 45.44 7.85 -24.81
CA PRO A 378 46.02 7.18 -25.96
C PRO A 378 45.67 5.69 -25.93
N PHE A 379 45.48 5.08 -27.10
CA PHE A 379 45.12 3.68 -27.21
C PHE A 379 45.81 3.00 -28.39
N THR A 380 45.93 1.68 -28.30
CA THR A 380 46.26 0.77 -29.41
C THR A 380 45.09 -0.18 -29.64
N THR A 381 45.09 -0.88 -30.77
CA THR A 381 44.03 -1.82 -31.13
C THR A 381 44.53 -3.24 -31.14
N ASP A 382 43.79 -4.16 -30.53
CA ASP A 382 44.10 -5.61 -30.51
C ASP A 382 42.82 -6.44 -30.70
N ASN A 383 42.95 -7.75 -30.87
CA ASN A 383 41.83 -8.65 -31.12
C ASN A 383 41.30 -9.29 -29.82
N PHE A 384 40.04 -9.04 -29.47
CA PHE A 384 39.39 -9.58 -28.26
C PHE A 384 38.29 -10.59 -28.60
N LYS A 385 38.48 -11.44 -29.63
CA LYS A 385 37.48 -12.40 -30.11
C LYS A 385 36.96 -13.36 -29.03
N ASP A 386 37.75 -13.64 -27.98
CA ASP A 386 37.42 -14.62 -26.93
C ASP A 386 37.55 -14.08 -25.48
N LYS A 387 37.49 -12.75 -25.29
CA LYS A 387 37.62 -12.13 -23.95
C LYS A 387 36.25 -11.62 -23.45
N PRO A 388 35.98 -11.67 -22.13
CA PRO A 388 34.74 -11.15 -21.53
C PRO A 388 34.68 -9.61 -21.45
N TYR A 389 35.69 -8.93 -21.99
CA TYR A 389 35.83 -7.48 -22.08
C TYR A 389 36.34 -7.11 -23.47
N LYS A 390 36.03 -5.88 -23.91
CA LYS A 390 36.36 -5.37 -25.25
C LYS A 390 37.39 -4.24 -25.24
N ALA A 391 37.93 -3.91 -24.07
CA ALA A 391 39.11 -3.07 -23.93
C ALA A 391 39.83 -3.29 -22.60
N ILE A 392 41.10 -2.90 -22.54
CA ILE A 392 41.93 -2.81 -21.35
C ILE A 392 42.26 -1.33 -21.11
N LEU A 393 41.96 -0.82 -19.93
CA LEU A 393 42.37 0.50 -19.50
C LEU A 393 43.58 0.38 -18.57
N SER A 394 44.68 1.04 -18.95
CA SER A 394 45.90 1.10 -18.17
C SER A 394 45.71 2.03 -16.95
N GLY A 395 46.07 1.52 -15.77
CA GLY A 395 46.01 2.28 -14.51
C GLY A 395 46.81 3.59 -14.54
N LYS A 396 47.85 3.67 -15.38
CA LYS A 396 48.68 4.88 -15.62
C LYS A 396 47.85 6.09 -16.05
N TYR A 397 46.75 5.87 -16.77
CA TYR A 397 45.87 6.94 -17.26
C TYR A 397 44.64 7.18 -16.37
N LEU A 398 44.53 6.45 -15.25
CA LEU A 398 43.42 6.52 -14.31
C LEU A 398 43.86 7.10 -12.96
N THR A 399 44.86 7.99 -12.95
CA THR A 399 45.41 8.65 -11.76
C THR A 399 44.36 9.40 -10.94
N ASP A 400 43.26 9.77 -11.57
CA ASP A 400 42.11 10.47 -11.01
C ASP A 400 41.10 9.59 -10.26
N PHE A 401 41.39 8.28 -10.16
CA PHE A 401 40.58 7.26 -9.51
C PHE A 401 41.41 6.46 -8.50
N LEU A 402 40.73 5.77 -7.59
CA LEU A 402 41.31 4.73 -6.72
C LEU A 402 40.86 3.37 -7.25
N ILE A 403 41.79 2.44 -7.49
CA ILE A 403 41.46 1.10 -8.02
C ILE A 403 41.33 0.13 -6.84
N ASP A 404 40.14 -0.45 -6.65
CA ASP A 404 39.86 -1.46 -5.64
C ASP A 404 39.99 -2.86 -6.26
N THR A 405 41.09 -3.55 -5.95
CA THR A 405 41.41 -4.89 -6.47
C THR A 405 40.56 -6.02 -5.89
N SER A 406 39.78 -5.75 -4.83
CA SER A 406 38.88 -6.75 -4.21
C SER A 406 37.56 -6.93 -4.97
N LYS A 407 37.22 -5.99 -5.86
CA LYS A 407 36.01 -6.04 -6.71
C LYS A 407 36.28 -6.78 -8.01
N ILE A 408 36.11 -8.10 -7.98
CA ILE A 408 36.36 -9.01 -9.12
C ILE A 408 35.11 -9.21 -10.00
N LYS A 409 33.91 -8.80 -9.56
CA LYS A 409 32.65 -8.95 -10.32
C LYS A 409 31.95 -7.60 -10.55
N PRO A 410 31.39 -7.35 -11.74
CA PRO A 410 30.61 -6.14 -12.00
C PRO A 410 29.27 -6.18 -11.24
N GLU A 411 28.90 -5.07 -10.61
CA GLU A 411 27.53 -4.85 -10.11
C GLU A 411 26.58 -4.69 -11.31
N PRO A 412 25.43 -5.40 -11.34
CA PRO A 412 24.39 -5.07 -12.29
C PRO A 412 23.81 -3.69 -11.93
N THR A 413 23.95 -2.74 -12.85
CA THR A 413 23.36 -1.41 -12.74
C THR A 413 21.84 -1.52 -12.88
N SER A 414 21.11 -1.57 -11.76
CA SER A 414 19.67 -1.27 -11.79
C SER A 414 19.50 0.24 -11.98
N SER A 415 19.36 0.69 -13.22
CA SER A 415 18.65 1.94 -13.49
C SER A 415 17.17 1.68 -13.20
N ALA A 416 16.67 2.16 -12.06
CA ALA A 416 15.22 2.26 -11.90
C ALA A 416 14.72 3.30 -12.92
N PRO A 417 13.73 2.98 -13.76
CA PRO A 417 13.19 3.95 -14.70
C PRO A 417 12.58 5.13 -13.94
N ILE A 418 12.72 6.33 -14.50
CA ILE A 418 11.90 7.48 -14.11
C ILE A 418 10.45 7.09 -14.43
N GLU A 419 9.67 6.69 -13.42
CA GLU A 419 8.26 6.32 -13.62
C GLU A 419 7.50 7.47 -14.26
N SER A 420 6.82 7.19 -15.38
CA SER A 420 6.03 8.17 -16.13
C SER A 420 4.89 8.75 -15.28
N LYS A 421 4.36 9.88 -15.72
CA LYS A 421 3.22 10.54 -15.05
C LYS A 421 2.00 9.61 -15.04
N GLU A 422 1.79 8.89 -16.13
CA GLU A 422 0.72 7.93 -16.39
C GLU A 422 0.82 6.73 -15.44
N GLU A 423 2.03 6.22 -15.20
CA GLU A 423 2.31 5.14 -14.24
C GLU A 423 1.88 5.52 -12.81
N LYS A 424 2.20 6.75 -12.38
CA LYS A 424 1.82 7.26 -11.06
C LYS A 424 0.33 7.44 -10.93
N ILE A 425 -0.34 7.89 -11.99
CA ILE A 425 -1.80 8.04 -11.98
C ILE A 425 -2.45 6.66 -11.86
N LEU A 426 -1.97 5.66 -12.61
CA LEU A 426 -2.53 4.31 -12.54
C LEU A 426 -2.33 3.68 -11.15
N LEU A 427 -1.18 3.88 -10.50
CA LEU A 427 -0.95 3.43 -9.12
C LEU A 427 -1.91 4.08 -8.12
N ASN A 428 -2.36 5.31 -8.35
CA ASN A 428 -3.38 5.95 -7.51
C ASN A 428 -4.77 5.40 -7.78
N ILE A 429 -5.09 5.11 -9.04
CA ILE A 429 -6.34 4.42 -9.43
C ILE A 429 -6.41 3.05 -8.78
N ASP A 430 -5.33 2.28 -8.85
CA ASP A 430 -5.19 0.97 -8.23
C ASP A 430 -5.50 1.01 -6.73
N LYS A 431 -4.87 1.94 -5.99
CA LYS A 431 -5.14 2.14 -4.55
C LYS A 431 -6.59 2.52 -4.25
N LYS A 432 -7.19 3.37 -5.09
CA LYS A 432 -8.58 3.80 -4.90
C LYS A 432 -9.57 2.67 -5.16
N ILE A 433 -9.35 1.87 -6.22
CA ILE A 433 -10.14 0.68 -6.51
C ILE A 433 -9.98 -0.36 -5.40
N LEU A 434 -8.77 -0.58 -4.89
CA LEU A 434 -8.48 -1.43 -3.74
C LEU A 434 -9.33 -1.03 -2.54
N ALA A 435 -9.33 0.26 -2.16
CA ALA A 435 -10.09 0.76 -1.02
C ALA A 435 -11.61 0.56 -1.20
N ILE A 436 -12.16 0.87 -2.39
CA ILE A 436 -13.59 0.69 -2.68
C ILE A 436 -13.97 -0.80 -2.60
N ASN A 437 -13.18 -1.67 -3.23
CA ASN A 437 -13.46 -3.10 -3.30
C ASN A 437 -13.36 -3.78 -1.92
N GLU A 438 -12.50 -3.28 -1.02
CA GLU A 438 -12.41 -3.78 0.36
C GLU A 438 -13.69 -3.55 1.18
N CYS A 439 -14.51 -2.54 0.87
CA CYS A 439 -15.80 -2.32 1.50
C CYS A 439 -16.87 -3.33 1.06
N ILE A 440 -16.70 -3.94 -0.13
CA ILE A 440 -17.71 -4.76 -0.81
C ILE A 440 -17.53 -6.24 -0.44
N HIS A 441 -18.08 -6.63 0.70
CA HIS A 441 -18.17 -8.04 1.13
C HIS A 441 -19.49 -8.68 0.67
N LEU A 442 -19.61 -8.96 -0.63
CA LEU A 442 -20.86 -9.47 -1.24
C LEU A 442 -21.43 -10.71 -0.53
N ILE A 443 -20.63 -11.77 -0.38
CA ILE A 443 -21.09 -13.05 0.19
C ILE A 443 -21.59 -12.92 1.63
N ALA A 444 -20.99 -12.02 2.42
CA ALA A 444 -21.41 -11.78 3.79
C ALA A 444 -22.80 -11.11 3.87
N ARG A 445 -23.19 -10.38 2.82
CA ARG A 445 -24.45 -9.63 2.74
C ARG A 445 -25.62 -10.43 2.19
N ILE A 446 -25.37 -11.42 1.34
CA ILE A 446 -26.39 -12.32 0.77
C ILE A 446 -26.63 -13.59 1.59
N LYS A 447 -26.32 -13.58 2.90
CA LYS A 447 -26.57 -14.71 3.80
C LYS A 447 -27.91 -14.50 4.54
N PRO A 448 -28.93 -15.36 4.34
CA PRO A 448 -30.18 -15.27 5.08
C PRO A 448 -29.97 -15.42 6.59
N GLN A 449 -30.68 -14.62 7.39
CA GLN A 449 -30.58 -14.62 8.86
C GLN A 449 -31.40 -15.76 9.48
N ASN A 450 -32.52 -16.13 8.87
CA ASN A 450 -33.48 -17.13 9.35
C ASN A 450 -33.28 -18.54 8.76
N LEU A 451 -32.09 -18.83 8.21
CA LEU A 451 -31.85 -20.05 7.43
C LEU A 451 -32.15 -21.36 8.19
N ASN A 452 -31.79 -21.42 9.48
CA ASN A 452 -32.00 -22.61 10.30
C ASN A 452 -33.48 -22.86 10.62
N ASP A 453 -34.26 -21.80 10.81
CA ASP A 453 -35.68 -21.89 11.13
C ASP A 453 -36.47 -22.32 9.89
N GLU A 454 -36.16 -21.71 8.74
CA GLU A 454 -36.75 -22.10 7.46
C GLU A 454 -36.40 -23.54 7.07
N PHE A 455 -35.16 -23.99 7.32
CA PHE A 455 -34.78 -25.38 7.11
C PHE A 455 -35.65 -26.36 7.91
N LYS A 456 -35.84 -26.10 9.21
CA LYS A 456 -36.66 -26.95 10.09
C LYS A 456 -38.12 -27.00 9.65
N LYS A 457 -38.68 -25.87 9.20
CA LYS A 457 -40.06 -25.79 8.69
C LYS A 457 -40.20 -26.56 7.38
N PHE A 458 -39.32 -26.29 6.42
CA PHE A 458 -39.40 -26.84 5.07
C PHE A 458 -39.22 -28.36 5.03
N ILE A 459 -38.23 -28.90 5.75
CA ILE A 459 -37.95 -30.35 5.71
C ILE A 459 -39.11 -31.19 6.28
N LYS A 460 -39.87 -30.65 7.23
CA LYS A 460 -41.08 -31.31 7.76
C LYS A 460 -42.20 -31.37 6.72
N LYS A 461 -42.39 -30.30 5.94
CA LYS A 461 -43.45 -30.17 4.94
C LYS A 461 -42.95 -29.38 3.72
N PRO A 462 -42.31 -30.02 2.73
CA PRO A 462 -41.68 -29.35 1.58
C PRO A 462 -42.72 -28.99 0.50
N VAL A 463 -43.70 -28.17 0.88
CA VAL A 463 -44.82 -27.75 0.02
C VAL A 463 -44.89 -26.22 -0.16
N HIS A 464 -44.20 -25.47 0.70
CA HIS A 464 -44.15 -24.01 0.63
C HIS A 464 -42.71 -23.53 0.53
N SER A 465 -42.44 -22.59 -0.38
CA SER A 465 -41.10 -22.06 -0.56
C SER A 465 -40.68 -21.19 0.64
N PRO A 466 -39.43 -21.32 1.12
CA PRO A 466 -38.90 -20.52 2.21
C PRO A 466 -38.98 -19.02 1.93
N GLN A 467 -39.17 -18.23 2.98
CA GLN A 467 -39.07 -16.78 2.91
C GLN A 467 -37.79 -16.35 3.63
N PHE A 468 -36.82 -15.81 2.90
CA PHE A 468 -35.53 -15.44 3.47
C PHE A 468 -35.54 -14.00 3.97
N ILE A 469 -34.87 -13.77 5.09
CA ILE A 469 -34.71 -12.43 5.68
C ILE A 469 -33.25 -12.04 5.60
N TYR A 470 -32.96 -10.88 5.02
CA TYR A 470 -31.60 -10.33 4.93
C TYR A 470 -31.44 -9.12 5.84
N LYS A 471 -30.21 -8.92 6.31
CA LYS A 471 -29.85 -7.71 7.05
C LYS A 471 -29.90 -6.53 6.08
N LYS A 472 -30.54 -5.41 6.49
CA LYS A 472 -30.43 -4.14 5.77
C LYS A 472 -28.95 -3.79 5.59
N HIS A 473 -28.57 -3.45 4.36
CA HIS A 473 -27.18 -3.17 4.03
C HIS A 473 -26.75 -1.85 4.69
N ASP A 474 -25.59 -1.87 5.34
CA ASP A 474 -24.94 -0.72 6.01
C ASP A 474 -24.01 0.05 5.07
N LEU A 475 -23.97 -0.35 3.80
CA LEU A 475 -23.07 0.19 2.80
C LEU A 475 -23.67 1.44 2.17
N ASN A 476 -22.95 2.56 2.19
CA ASN A 476 -23.37 3.75 1.46
C ASN A 476 -23.07 3.58 -0.03
N ILE A 477 -23.97 2.90 -0.75
CA ILE A 477 -23.84 2.58 -2.18
C ILE A 477 -23.68 3.86 -3.02
N ASN A 478 -24.46 4.90 -2.71
CA ASN A 478 -24.40 6.18 -3.42
C ASN A 478 -23.03 6.85 -3.28
N HIS A 479 -22.44 6.85 -2.09
CA HIS A 479 -21.09 7.35 -1.88
C HIS A 479 -20.05 6.56 -2.70
N LEU A 480 -20.11 5.23 -2.68
CA LEU A 480 -19.16 4.39 -3.44
C LEU A 480 -19.29 4.62 -4.95
N ARG A 481 -20.52 4.71 -5.48
CA ARG A 481 -20.75 5.05 -6.90
C ARG A 481 -20.19 6.43 -7.25
N ASN A 482 -20.34 7.41 -6.37
CA ASN A 482 -19.76 8.74 -6.57
C ASN A 482 -18.23 8.71 -6.55
N GLU A 483 -17.62 7.92 -5.66
CA GLU A 483 -16.17 7.75 -5.65
C GLU A 483 -15.63 7.08 -6.91
N ILE A 484 -16.35 6.10 -7.46
CA ILE A 484 -16.06 5.46 -8.75
C ILE A 484 -16.12 6.47 -9.90
N LYS A 485 -17.16 7.32 -9.94
CA LYS A 485 -17.32 8.35 -10.99
C LYS A 485 -16.15 9.34 -11.04
N LYS A 486 -15.49 9.61 -9.91
CA LYS A 486 -14.32 10.49 -9.82
C LYS A 486 -13.02 9.86 -10.36
N ILE A 487 -13.00 8.57 -10.68
CA ILE A 487 -11.79 7.90 -11.18
C ILE A 487 -11.53 8.33 -12.64
N PRO A 488 -10.33 8.83 -12.99
CA PRO A 488 -10.01 9.18 -14.36
C PRO A 488 -10.08 7.95 -15.28
N LYS A 489 -10.76 8.07 -16.43
CA LYS A 489 -10.95 6.97 -17.39
C LYS A 489 -10.04 7.03 -18.62
N ASN A 490 -9.60 8.23 -18.99
CA ASN A 490 -8.84 8.48 -20.22
C ASN A 490 -7.34 8.62 -19.88
N ILE A 491 -6.70 7.49 -19.59
CA ILE A 491 -5.26 7.43 -19.34
C ILE A 491 -4.64 6.51 -20.38
N ASP A 492 -3.59 7.00 -21.04
CA ASP A 492 -2.81 6.22 -21.98
C ASP A 492 -1.88 5.27 -21.22
N HIS A 493 -2.40 4.10 -20.85
CA HIS A 493 -1.64 3.07 -20.16
C HIS A 493 -2.11 1.66 -20.59
N PRO A 494 -1.21 0.71 -20.89
CA PRO A 494 -1.56 -0.63 -21.39
C PRO A 494 -2.53 -1.42 -20.49
N LEU A 495 -2.42 -1.24 -19.17
CA LEU A 495 -3.28 -1.91 -18.18
C LEU A 495 -4.57 -1.14 -17.85
N MET A 496 -4.77 0.08 -18.35
CA MET A 496 -5.99 0.86 -18.06
C MET A 496 -7.28 0.11 -18.41
N PRO A 497 -7.38 -0.67 -19.51
CA PRO A 497 -8.56 -1.47 -19.81
C PRO A 497 -8.95 -2.44 -18.67
N LEU A 498 -7.97 -3.03 -17.98
CA LEU A 498 -8.24 -3.92 -16.85
C LEU A 498 -8.95 -3.20 -15.70
N TYR A 499 -8.60 -1.95 -15.45
CA TYR A 499 -9.22 -1.15 -14.40
C TYR A 499 -10.62 -0.67 -14.79
N LEU A 500 -10.87 -0.39 -16.08
CA LEU A 500 -12.20 -0.03 -16.56
C LEU A 500 -13.19 -1.20 -16.39
N GLU A 501 -12.78 -2.41 -16.77
CA GLU A 501 -13.59 -3.61 -16.52
C GLU A 501 -13.75 -3.86 -15.02
N LYS A 502 -12.71 -3.60 -14.22
CA LYS A 502 -12.80 -3.75 -12.76
C LYS A 502 -13.81 -2.78 -12.14
N ILE A 503 -13.84 -1.54 -12.62
CA ILE A 503 -14.82 -0.53 -12.21
C ILE A 503 -16.24 -0.98 -12.53
N LYS A 504 -16.45 -1.54 -13.72
CA LYS A 504 -17.75 -2.08 -14.14
C LYS A 504 -18.19 -3.25 -13.24
N GLU A 505 -17.29 -4.21 -12.98
CA GLU A 505 -17.57 -5.32 -12.06
C GLU A 505 -17.95 -4.83 -10.65
N ILE A 506 -17.28 -3.77 -10.16
CA ILE A 506 -17.60 -3.16 -8.87
C ILE A 506 -18.99 -2.54 -8.88
N ASP A 507 -19.37 -1.82 -9.93
CA ASP A 507 -20.70 -1.22 -10.05
C ASP A 507 -21.81 -2.26 -10.17
N ASP A 508 -21.58 -3.35 -10.92
CA ASP A 508 -22.50 -4.50 -11.00
C ASP A 508 -22.67 -5.17 -9.62
N LYS A 509 -21.60 -5.30 -8.83
CA LYS A 509 -21.66 -5.79 -7.43
C LYS A 509 -22.47 -4.87 -6.53
N LEU A 510 -22.29 -3.56 -6.65
CA LEU A 510 -23.06 -2.58 -5.89
C LEU A 510 -24.54 -2.68 -6.24
N SER A 511 -24.86 -2.79 -7.53
CA SER A 511 -26.23 -2.94 -8.03
C SER A 511 -26.87 -4.25 -7.57
N LEU A 512 -26.12 -5.35 -7.53
CA LEU A 512 -26.59 -6.61 -6.94
C LEU A 512 -26.91 -6.43 -5.45
N ILE A 513 -26.06 -5.76 -4.68
CA ILE A 513 -26.27 -5.51 -3.24
C ILE A 513 -27.50 -4.62 -3.01
N ASP A 514 -27.67 -3.59 -3.84
CA ASP A 514 -28.80 -2.66 -3.80
C ASP A 514 -30.14 -3.38 -3.98
N ASN A 515 -30.14 -4.47 -4.76
CA ASN A 515 -31.31 -5.28 -5.10
C ASN A 515 -31.48 -6.55 -4.26
N ILE A 516 -30.70 -6.74 -3.19
CA ILE A 516 -30.92 -7.87 -2.28
C ILE A 516 -32.37 -7.86 -1.78
N GLY A 517 -33.01 -9.00 -1.94
CA GLY A 517 -34.39 -9.28 -1.58
C GLY A 517 -35.35 -9.25 -2.76
N ARG A 518 -34.97 -8.65 -3.89
CA ARG A 518 -35.83 -8.44 -5.06
C ARG A 518 -35.42 -9.31 -6.27
N PRO A 519 -36.34 -9.68 -7.18
CA PRO A 519 -36.04 -10.44 -8.40
C PRO A 519 -34.94 -9.86 -9.27
N GLU A 520 -34.83 -8.54 -9.36
CA GLU A 520 -33.87 -7.81 -10.20
C GLU A 520 -32.41 -8.14 -9.83
N MET A 521 -32.16 -8.65 -8.62
CA MET A 521 -30.87 -9.18 -8.19
C MET A 521 -30.33 -10.25 -9.15
N ALA A 522 -31.20 -11.08 -9.72
CA ALA A 522 -30.82 -12.15 -10.63
C ALA A 522 -30.15 -11.61 -11.91
N GLU A 523 -30.61 -10.47 -12.44
CA GLU A 523 -30.03 -9.83 -13.62
C GLU A 523 -28.56 -9.43 -13.36
N TYR A 524 -28.30 -8.78 -12.22
CA TYR A 524 -26.94 -8.40 -11.84
C TYR A 524 -26.07 -9.61 -11.46
N SER A 525 -26.68 -10.68 -10.94
CA SER A 525 -25.98 -11.94 -10.74
C SER A 525 -25.52 -12.55 -12.08
N ILE A 526 -26.36 -12.49 -13.11
CA ILE A 526 -26.01 -12.96 -14.45
C ILE A 526 -24.93 -12.07 -15.08
N LYS A 527 -25.00 -10.74 -14.90
CA LYS A 527 -23.93 -9.82 -15.37
C LYS A 527 -22.56 -10.15 -14.78
N LEU A 528 -22.51 -10.53 -13.50
CA LEU A 528 -21.26 -10.82 -12.79
C LEU A 528 -20.70 -12.22 -13.05
N PHE A 529 -21.56 -13.24 -13.17
CA PHE A 529 -21.11 -14.65 -13.19
C PHE A 529 -21.46 -15.39 -14.48
N GLY A 530 -22.26 -14.78 -15.36
CA GLY A 530 -22.80 -15.38 -16.58
C GLY A 530 -24.16 -16.04 -16.38
N SER A 531 -24.74 -16.50 -17.48
CA SER A 531 -25.96 -17.31 -17.53
C SER A 531 -25.64 -18.76 -17.90
N VAL A 532 -26.58 -19.66 -17.64
CA VAL A 532 -26.50 -21.04 -18.13
C VAL A 532 -27.30 -21.14 -19.42
N SER A 533 -26.63 -21.44 -20.54
CA SER A 533 -27.29 -21.76 -21.81
C SER A 533 -27.78 -23.21 -21.82
N ASN A 534 -28.68 -23.54 -22.75
CA ASN A 534 -29.18 -24.91 -22.90
C ASN A 534 -28.03 -25.88 -23.27
N GLU A 535 -27.09 -25.44 -24.11
CA GLU A 535 -25.91 -26.24 -24.48
C GLU A 535 -25.03 -26.54 -23.26
N LEU A 536 -24.83 -25.55 -22.38
CA LEU A 536 -24.04 -25.75 -21.16
C LEU A 536 -24.74 -26.70 -20.18
N TYR A 537 -26.07 -26.61 -20.10
CA TYR A 537 -26.89 -27.53 -19.31
C TYR A 537 -26.73 -28.97 -19.80
N GLU A 538 -26.87 -29.21 -21.11
CA GLU A 538 -26.70 -30.54 -21.71
C GLU A 538 -25.27 -31.08 -21.52
N GLN A 539 -24.25 -30.23 -21.63
CA GLN A 539 -22.87 -30.62 -21.33
C GLN A 539 -22.69 -31.06 -19.88
N ALA A 540 -23.32 -30.37 -18.92
CA ALA A 540 -23.29 -30.75 -17.51
C ALA A 540 -24.00 -32.10 -17.27
N LEU A 541 -25.14 -32.34 -17.91
CA LEU A 541 -25.83 -33.64 -17.85
C LEU A 541 -24.99 -34.76 -18.45
N SER A 542 -24.38 -34.53 -19.62
CA SER A 542 -23.50 -35.50 -20.28
C SER A 542 -22.30 -35.84 -19.41
N PHE A 543 -21.66 -34.84 -18.80
CA PHE A 543 -20.55 -35.03 -17.86
C PHE A 543 -20.94 -35.93 -16.67
N MET A 544 -22.13 -35.73 -16.10
CA MET A 544 -22.63 -36.56 -14.99
C MET A 544 -22.99 -38.00 -15.40
N LYS A 545 -23.35 -38.22 -16.67
CA LYS A 545 -23.69 -39.57 -17.20
C LYS A 545 -22.46 -40.39 -17.57
N ASN A 546 -21.44 -39.75 -18.14
CA ASN A 546 -20.31 -40.45 -18.77
C ASN A 546 -19.17 -40.80 -17.79
N GLU A 547 -19.02 -40.04 -16.72
CA GLU A 547 -17.93 -40.22 -15.76
C GLU A 547 -18.29 -41.24 -14.67
N LYS A 548 -17.34 -42.07 -14.24
CA LYS A 548 -17.57 -43.08 -13.19
C LYS A 548 -17.28 -42.50 -11.80
N LEU A 549 -18.21 -42.74 -10.86
CA LEU A 549 -18.02 -42.40 -9.44
C LEU A 549 -17.10 -43.42 -8.77
N GLU A 550 -15.83 -43.08 -8.66
CA GLU A 550 -14.91 -43.80 -7.79
C GLU A 550 -15.00 -43.27 -6.35
N LYS A 551 -15.31 -44.17 -5.41
CA LYS A 551 -15.38 -43.82 -3.99
C LYS A 551 -13.98 -43.64 -3.43
N ASP A 552 -13.80 -42.61 -2.60
CA ASP A 552 -12.56 -42.41 -1.87
C ASP A 552 -12.43 -43.43 -0.72
N THR A 553 -11.56 -44.41 -0.90
CA THR A 553 -11.24 -45.46 0.09
C THR A 553 -10.00 -45.15 0.93
N SER A 554 -9.41 -43.96 0.77
CA SER A 554 -8.17 -43.60 1.46
C SER A 554 -8.35 -43.42 2.97
N LYS A 555 -7.24 -43.56 3.72
CA LYS A 555 -7.23 -43.48 5.19
C LYS A 555 -7.86 -42.16 5.66
N LYS A 556 -8.75 -42.25 6.65
CA LYS A 556 -9.25 -41.08 7.39
C LYS A 556 -8.16 -40.51 8.28
N LEU A 557 -7.98 -39.20 8.20
CA LEU A 557 -7.02 -38.43 8.96
C LEU A 557 -7.71 -37.72 10.13
N ASN A 558 -7.03 -37.67 11.26
CA ASN A 558 -7.46 -36.84 12.39
C ASN A 558 -7.00 -35.38 12.20
N THR A 559 -7.49 -34.47 13.04
CA THR A 559 -7.19 -33.03 12.91
C THR A 559 -5.71 -32.72 13.10
N GLU A 560 -5.01 -33.44 13.98
CA GLU A 560 -3.58 -33.25 14.26
C GLU A 560 -2.71 -33.67 13.07
N GLU A 561 -3.01 -34.82 12.46
CA GLU A 561 -2.36 -35.32 11.24
C GLU A 561 -2.53 -34.30 10.09
N VAL A 562 -3.72 -33.73 9.94
CA VAL A 562 -4.01 -32.68 8.93
C VAL A 562 -3.14 -31.44 9.19
N ILE A 563 -3.10 -30.94 10.44
CA ILE A 563 -2.31 -29.75 10.79
C ILE A 563 -0.82 -29.99 10.56
N LYS A 564 -0.32 -31.17 10.96
CA LYS A 564 1.09 -31.54 10.75
C LYS A 564 1.44 -31.53 9.27
N ARG A 565 0.64 -32.19 8.42
CA ARG A 565 0.88 -32.25 6.97
C ARG A 565 0.81 -30.86 6.32
N LEU A 566 -0.18 -30.05 6.67
CA LEU A 566 -0.29 -28.68 6.18
C LEU A 566 0.90 -27.81 6.60
N SER A 567 1.33 -27.90 7.86
CA SER A 567 2.48 -27.15 8.37
C SER A 567 3.78 -27.53 7.66
N THR A 568 3.99 -28.83 7.43
CA THR A 568 5.13 -29.34 6.66
C THR A 568 5.10 -28.81 5.23
N TYR A 569 3.95 -28.88 4.56
CA TYR A 569 3.81 -28.39 3.18
C TYR A 569 4.07 -26.88 3.07
N LEU A 570 3.50 -26.07 3.96
CA LEU A 570 3.74 -24.62 4.00
C LEU A 570 5.22 -24.29 4.24
N THR A 571 5.91 -25.04 5.10
CA THR A 571 7.34 -24.86 5.37
C THR A 571 8.17 -25.19 4.14
N GLN A 572 7.90 -26.33 3.50
CA GLN A 572 8.60 -26.76 2.27
C GLN A 572 8.46 -25.75 1.14
N LYS A 573 7.28 -25.14 0.99
CA LYS A 573 7.01 -24.13 -0.05
C LYS A 573 7.37 -22.69 0.41
N ASN A 574 8.09 -22.49 1.52
CA ASN A 574 8.50 -21.18 2.04
C ASN A 574 7.34 -20.20 2.34
N LEU A 575 6.18 -20.71 2.75
CA LEU A 575 4.96 -19.96 3.09
C LEU A 575 4.82 -19.75 4.62
N THR A 576 5.91 -19.45 5.32
CA THR A 576 5.97 -19.36 6.80
C THR A 576 5.12 -18.24 7.41
N ARG A 577 4.62 -17.30 6.59
CA ARG A 577 3.70 -16.23 7.01
C ARG A 577 2.27 -16.73 7.22
N TRP A 578 1.92 -17.89 6.67
CA TRP A 578 0.57 -18.47 6.76
C TRP A 578 0.39 -19.24 8.06
N LYS A 579 -0.67 -18.90 8.80
CA LYS A 579 -1.01 -19.51 10.09
C LYS A 579 -2.19 -20.46 9.93
N ILE A 580 -2.12 -21.62 10.57
CA ILE A 580 -3.25 -22.55 10.63
C ILE A 580 -4.03 -22.28 11.92
N LYS A 581 -5.35 -22.14 11.82
CA LYS A 581 -6.26 -21.97 12.96
C LYS A 581 -7.40 -22.98 12.88
N ILE A 582 -7.77 -23.53 14.02
CA ILE A 582 -8.91 -24.43 14.14
C ILE A 582 -10.16 -23.61 14.43
N LEU A 583 -11.25 -23.90 13.72
CA LEU A 583 -12.58 -23.32 13.98
C LEU A 583 -13.60 -24.45 14.16
N GLU A 584 -14.49 -24.29 15.14
CA GLU A 584 -15.58 -25.26 15.39
C GLU A 584 -16.85 -24.96 14.58
N THR A 585 -16.97 -23.74 14.04
CA THR A 585 -18.16 -23.19 13.36
C THR A 585 -18.01 -23.02 11.85
N ALA A 586 -16.91 -23.49 11.25
CA ALA A 586 -16.67 -23.35 9.82
C ALA A 586 -17.59 -24.25 9.00
N THR A 587 -18.09 -23.75 7.84
CA THR A 587 -19.00 -24.50 6.96
C THR A 587 -18.29 -25.39 5.94
N SER A 588 -17.04 -25.06 5.57
CA SER A 588 -16.17 -25.87 4.73
C SER A 588 -15.12 -26.60 5.58
N GLY A 589 -14.51 -27.65 5.03
CA GLY A 589 -13.43 -28.38 5.72
C GLY A 589 -12.19 -27.50 5.90
N MET A 590 -11.83 -26.74 4.87
CA MET A 590 -10.74 -25.76 4.89
C MET A 590 -11.24 -24.45 4.30
N GLN A 591 -10.75 -23.31 4.81
CA GLN A 591 -11.04 -21.99 4.27
C GLN A 591 -9.83 -21.07 4.40
N ILE A 592 -9.54 -20.29 3.37
CA ILE A 592 -8.45 -19.32 3.37
C ILE A 592 -8.99 -17.91 3.64
N ASN A 593 -8.28 -17.15 4.47
CA ASN A 593 -8.49 -15.72 4.66
C ASN A 593 -7.28 -14.92 4.16
N LYS A 594 -7.56 -13.76 3.53
CA LYS A 594 -6.57 -12.78 3.06
C LYS A 594 -5.58 -12.31 4.13
N LYS A 595 -5.90 -12.48 5.43
CA LYS A 595 -4.99 -12.22 6.57
C LYS A 595 -4.02 -13.39 6.87
N ASN A 596 -3.55 -14.09 5.83
CA ASN A 596 -2.59 -15.20 5.90
C ASN A 596 -2.99 -16.28 6.90
N THR A 597 -4.27 -16.65 6.91
CA THR A 597 -4.80 -17.65 7.83
C THR A 597 -5.55 -18.74 7.06
N ILE A 598 -5.19 -19.99 7.34
CA ILE A 598 -5.91 -21.20 6.89
C ILE A 598 -6.75 -21.68 8.07
N PHE A 599 -8.06 -21.65 7.91
CA PHE A 599 -8.99 -22.20 8.87
C PHE A 599 -9.30 -23.66 8.55
N VAL A 600 -9.15 -24.53 9.55
CA VAL A 600 -9.49 -25.96 9.46
C VAL A 600 -10.65 -26.24 10.40
N ASN A 601 -11.70 -26.86 9.88
CA ASN A 601 -12.87 -27.22 10.67
C ASN A 601 -12.56 -28.45 11.54
N LYS A 602 -12.65 -28.30 12.86
CA LYS A 602 -12.42 -29.38 13.84
C LYS A 602 -13.37 -30.57 13.67
N LYS A 603 -14.60 -30.31 13.20
CA LYS A 603 -15.66 -31.32 13.01
C LYS A 603 -15.61 -31.98 11.63
N ALA A 604 -14.73 -31.53 10.74
CA ALA A 604 -14.63 -32.11 9.41
C ALA A 604 -13.79 -33.39 9.44
N SER A 605 -14.32 -34.47 8.86
CA SER A 605 -13.55 -35.67 8.56
C SER A 605 -12.80 -35.47 7.23
N PHE A 606 -11.48 -35.69 7.25
CA PHE A 606 -10.63 -35.63 6.07
C PHE A 606 -10.15 -37.05 5.76
N SER A 607 -10.23 -37.44 4.50
CA SER A 607 -9.45 -38.55 3.97
C SER A 607 -8.13 -38.02 3.41
N GLU A 608 -7.16 -38.91 3.21
CA GLU A 608 -5.86 -38.56 2.65
C GLU A 608 -5.98 -37.93 1.25
N ASN A 609 -6.79 -38.53 0.37
CA ASN A 609 -7.03 -37.98 -0.97
C ASN A 609 -7.70 -36.61 -0.90
N ARG A 610 -8.69 -36.45 -0.01
CA ARG A 610 -9.35 -35.16 0.20
C ARG A 610 -8.38 -34.08 0.70
N LEU A 611 -7.41 -34.42 1.54
CA LEU A 611 -6.41 -33.45 1.97
C LEU A 611 -5.50 -33.02 0.82
N LYS A 612 -5.04 -33.96 -0.02
CA LYS A 612 -4.24 -33.65 -1.22
C LYS A 612 -5.00 -32.74 -2.19
N ALA A 613 -6.26 -33.08 -2.48
CA ALA A 613 -7.16 -32.26 -3.28
C ALA A 613 -7.34 -30.84 -2.72
N LEU A 614 -7.51 -30.71 -1.40
CA LEU A 614 -7.62 -29.42 -0.74
C LEU A 614 -6.32 -28.61 -0.79
N ILE A 615 -5.15 -29.24 -0.69
CA ILE A 615 -3.86 -28.56 -0.87
C ILE A 615 -3.76 -27.99 -2.28
N ALA A 616 -4.07 -28.78 -3.32
CA ALA A 616 -4.05 -28.32 -4.71
C ALA A 616 -5.05 -27.18 -4.97
N HIS A 617 -6.28 -27.31 -4.46
CA HIS A 617 -7.34 -26.33 -4.64
C HIS A 617 -7.06 -25.03 -3.89
N GLU A 618 -6.82 -25.11 -2.58
CA GLU A 618 -6.75 -23.93 -1.73
C GLU A 618 -5.33 -23.33 -1.72
N ILE A 619 -4.30 -24.14 -1.56
CA ILE A 619 -2.92 -23.65 -1.41
C ILE A 619 -2.29 -23.41 -2.78
N GLU A 620 -2.21 -24.45 -3.60
CA GLU A 620 -1.48 -24.39 -4.87
C GLU A 620 -2.17 -23.50 -5.90
N THR A 621 -3.46 -23.20 -5.72
CA THR A 621 -4.19 -22.24 -6.56
C THR A 621 -4.37 -20.90 -5.85
N HIS A 622 -5.22 -20.82 -4.81
CA HIS A 622 -5.57 -19.51 -4.23
C HIS A 622 -4.39 -18.83 -3.52
N ILE A 623 -3.61 -19.56 -2.70
CA ILE A 623 -2.47 -18.97 -2.00
C ILE A 623 -1.35 -18.61 -2.97
N PHE A 624 -0.99 -19.51 -3.89
CA PHE A 624 0.10 -19.23 -4.84
C PHE A 624 -0.21 -18.01 -5.70
N ARG A 625 -1.42 -17.91 -6.25
CA ARG A 625 -1.84 -16.74 -7.02
C ARG A 625 -1.91 -15.47 -6.18
N LEU A 626 -2.33 -15.56 -4.91
CA LEU A 626 -2.34 -14.41 -4.00
C LEU A 626 -0.91 -13.93 -3.69
N GLU A 627 0.01 -14.84 -3.35
CA GLU A 627 1.40 -14.50 -3.04
C GLU A 627 2.15 -13.98 -4.26
N ASN A 628 1.94 -14.56 -5.44
CA ASN A 628 2.50 -14.01 -6.68
C ASN A 628 1.88 -12.63 -6.99
N GLY A 629 0.58 -12.44 -6.79
CA GLY A 629 -0.08 -11.14 -6.93
C GLY A 629 0.55 -10.06 -6.05
N ARG A 630 0.97 -10.40 -4.83
CA ARG A 630 1.69 -9.50 -3.90
C ARG A 630 3.10 -9.13 -4.33
N LEU A 631 3.71 -9.89 -5.24
CA LEU A 631 5.00 -9.56 -5.84
C LEU A 631 4.86 -8.52 -6.97
N GLN A 632 3.64 -8.35 -7.49
CA GLN A 632 3.40 -7.43 -8.59
C GLN A 632 3.30 -5.99 -8.10
N LYS A 633 3.60 -5.06 -9.01
CA LYS A 633 3.55 -3.63 -8.75
C LYS A 633 2.15 -3.11 -8.40
N TYR A 634 1.12 -3.73 -8.98
CA TYR A 634 -0.27 -3.32 -8.89
C TYR A 634 -1.07 -4.26 -7.99
N SER A 635 -1.77 -3.70 -7.01
CA SER A 635 -2.61 -4.48 -6.08
C SER A 635 -3.80 -5.15 -6.78
N LEU A 636 -4.16 -4.71 -7.99
CA LEU A 636 -5.08 -5.40 -8.89
C LEU A 636 -4.78 -6.90 -9.03
N PHE A 637 -3.51 -7.30 -9.11
CA PHE A 637 -3.13 -8.72 -9.23
C PHE A 637 -3.21 -9.48 -7.90
N GLU A 638 -3.16 -8.80 -6.76
CA GLU A 638 -3.46 -9.40 -5.45
C GLU A 638 -4.97 -9.55 -5.24
N GLN A 639 -5.75 -8.56 -5.67
CA GLN A 639 -7.20 -8.55 -5.49
C GLN A 639 -7.96 -9.39 -6.50
N GLY A 640 -7.50 -9.36 -7.74
CA GLY A 640 -8.17 -9.93 -8.90
C GLY A 640 -8.57 -8.89 -9.93
N THR A 641 -8.23 -9.15 -11.20
CA THR A 641 -8.83 -8.50 -12.39
C THR A 641 -10.35 -8.70 -12.45
N ALA A 642 -11.05 -8.08 -13.39
CA ALA A 642 -12.50 -8.24 -13.49
C ALA A 642 -12.88 -9.69 -13.83
N ASN A 643 -13.86 -10.26 -13.13
CA ASN A 643 -14.40 -11.61 -13.39
C ASN A 643 -13.36 -12.75 -13.36
N TYR A 644 -12.18 -12.50 -12.79
CA TYR A 644 -11.07 -13.45 -12.68
C TYR A 644 -11.44 -14.74 -11.91
N LEU A 645 -12.52 -14.70 -11.13
CA LEU A 645 -12.98 -15.80 -10.29
C LEU A 645 -13.26 -17.07 -11.10
N THR A 646 -13.84 -16.95 -12.30
CA THR A 646 -14.06 -18.10 -13.20
C THR A 646 -12.77 -18.81 -13.55
N THR A 647 -11.71 -18.05 -13.85
CA THR A 647 -10.38 -18.60 -14.06
C THR A 647 -9.77 -19.18 -12.79
N GLU A 648 -9.95 -18.51 -11.64
CA GLU A 648 -9.41 -18.96 -10.36
C GLU A 648 -10.00 -20.30 -9.91
N GLU A 649 -11.32 -20.42 -9.93
CA GLU A 649 -12.03 -21.63 -9.52
C GLU A 649 -11.85 -22.77 -10.54
N GLY A 650 -11.81 -22.44 -11.84
CA GLY A 650 -11.52 -23.39 -12.90
C GLY A 650 -10.13 -24.02 -12.77
N LEU A 651 -9.12 -23.20 -12.47
CA LEU A 651 -7.75 -23.65 -12.25
C LEU A 651 -7.62 -24.51 -10.99
N ALA A 652 -8.39 -24.17 -9.95
CA ALA A 652 -8.43 -24.94 -8.70
C ALA A 652 -9.05 -26.33 -8.90
N ILE A 653 -10.11 -26.43 -9.73
CA ILE A 653 -10.68 -27.73 -10.12
C ILE A 653 -9.73 -28.50 -11.02
N TYR A 654 -9.07 -27.83 -11.97
CA TYR A 654 -8.08 -28.46 -12.83
C TYR A 654 -6.95 -29.09 -12.00
N ASN A 655 -6.27 -28.31 -11.15
CA ASN A 655 -5.19 -28.80 -10.30
C ASN A 655 -5.64 -29.96 -9.40
N GLN A 656 -6.85 -29.87 -8.85
CA GLN A 656 -7.42 -30.94 -8.05
C GLN A 656 -7.61 -32.23 -8.85
N ASN A 657 -8.16 -32.13 -10.07
CA ASN A 657 -8.47 -33.28 -10.91
C ASN A 657 -7.21 -33.89 -11.54
N SER A 658 -6.19 -33.08 -11.84
CA SER A 658 -4.88 -33.53 -12.35
C SER A 658 -4.12 -34.45 -11.39
N LEU A 659 -4.53 -34.52 -10.11
CA LEU A 659 -3.98 -35.49 -9.16
C LEU A 659 -4.39 -36.94 -9.47
N GLY A 660 -5.44 -37.16 -10.27
CA GLY A 660 -5.92 -38.51 -10.63
C GLY A 660 -6.42 -39.33 -9.44
N ILE A 661 -6.89 -38.66 -8.37
CA ILE A 661 -7.36 -39.32 -7.15
C ILE A 661 -8.90 -39.37 -7.07
N PRO A 662 -9.49 -40.45 -6.54
CA PRO A 662 -10.94 -40.57 -6.42
C PRO A 662 -11.48 -39.63 -5.34
N LEU A 663 -12.43 -38.75 -5.72
CA LEU A 663 -13.03 -37.73 -4.83
C LEU A 663 -14.54 -37.96 -4.61
N GLY A 664 -15.10 -39.04 -5.15
CA GLY A 664 -16.52 -39.39 -5.02
C GLY A 664 -17.48 -38.31 -5.51
N GLU A 665 -18.61 -38.15 -4.81
CA GLU A 665 -19.72 -37.26 -5.21
C GLU A 665 -19.34 -35.78 -5.39
N LYS A 666 -18.21 -35.34 -4.83
CA LYS A 666 -17.76 -33.95 -4.99
C LYS A 666 -17.37 -33.62 -6.42
N TYR A 667 -16.95 -34.62 -7.20
CA TYR A 667 -16.58 -34.45 -8.59
C TYR A 667 -17.74 -33.93 -9.45
N PHE A 668 -18.97 -34.35 -9.16
CA PHE A 668 -20.17 -33.90 -9.89
C PHE A 668 -20.82 -32.63 -9.36
N SER A 669 -20.37 -32.11 -8.22
CA SER A 669 -21.01 -30.94 -7.60
C SER A 669 -21.03 -29.70 -8.52
N PRO A 670 -19.97 -29.37 -9.28
CA PRO A 670 -20.02 -28.27 -10.25
C PRO A 670 -21.09 -28.45 -11.34
N ALA A 671 -21.19 -29.64 -11.94
CA ALA A 671 -22.17 -29.92 -12.99
C ALA A 671 -23.62 -29.92 -12.45
N LEU A 672 -23.84 -30.45 -11.24
CA LEU A 672 -25.13 -30.39 -10.58
C LEU A 672 -25.57 -28.95 -10.28
N ASN A 673 -24.63 -28.06 -9.92
CA ASN A 673 -24.94 -26.65 -9.70
C ASN A 673 -25.36 -25.95 -10.99
N ILE A 674 -24.82 -26.33 -12.16
CA ILE A 674 -25.27 -25.83 -13.46
C ILE A 674 -26.75 -26.19 -13.68
N ALA A 675 -27.11 -27.45 -13.46
CA ALA A 675 -28.50 -27.90 -13.56
C ALA A 675 -29.42 -27.13 -12.59
N ALA A 676 -28.97 -26.90 -11.36
CA ALA A 676 -29.73 -26.16 -10.37
C ALA A 676 -29.93 -24.68 -10.76
N ILE A 677 -28.92 -24.02 -11.32
CA ILE A 677 -29.02 -22.61 -11.74
C ILE A 677 -29.87 -22.47 -13.00
N TYR A 678 -29.75 -23.38 -13.96
CA TYR A 678 -30.58 -23.39 -15.17
C TYR A 678 -32.07 -23.42 -14.83
N HIS A 679 -32.48 -24.40 -14.02
CA HIS A 679 -33.87 -24.55 -13.60
C HIS A 679 -34.28 -23.52 -12.55
N GLY A 680 -33.37 -23.12 -11.66
CA GLY A 680 -33.63 -22.13 -10.62
C GLY A 680 -33.97 -20.74 -11.13
N ASN A 681 -33.64 -20.42 -12.39
CA ASN A 681 -34.10 -19.17 -13.01
C ASN A 681 -35.60 -19.15 -13.25
N ASN A 682 -36.25 -20.30 -13.43
CA ASN A 682 -37.67 -20.39 -13.78
C ASN A 682 -38.52 -21.04 -12.69
N LEU A 683 -37.94 -21.95 -11.89
CA LEU A 683 -38.65 -22.68 -10.84
C LEU A 683 -38.62 -21.93 -9.51
N SER A 684 -39.68 -22.08 -8.72
CA SER A 684 -39.67 -21.74 -7.29
C SER A 684 -38.68 -22.60 -6.51
N PHE A 685 -38.38 -22.23 -5.27
CA PHE A 685 -37.52 -23.03 -4.39
C PHE A 685 -38.06 -24.45 -4.19
N THR A 686 -39.37 -24.59 -4.02
CA THR A 686 -40.01 -25.90 -3.77
C THR A 686 -39.96 -26.78 -5.01
N GLU A 687 -40.25 -26.23 -6.19
CA GLU A 687 -40.17 -26.97 -7.45
C GLU A 687 -38.73 -27.37 -7.76
N LEU A 688 -37.77 -26.46 -7.56
CA LEU A 688 -36.35 -26.76 -7.73
C LEU A 688 -35.89 -27.88 -6.79
N PHE A 689 -36.35 -27.87 -5.53
CA PHE A 689 -36.04 -28.90 -4.56
C PHE A 689 -36.52 -30.28 -5.04
N HIS A 690 -37.77 -30.39 -5.46
CA HIS A 690 -38.35 -31.65 -5.95
C HIS A 690 -37.69 -32.11 -7.25
N PHE A 691 -37.41 -31.19 -8.18
CA PHE A 691 -36.64 -31.48 -9.39
C PHE A 691 -35.28 -32.10 -9.05
N LEU A 692 -34.53 -31.50 -8.12
CA LEU A 692 -33.21 -32.02 -7.75
C LEU A 692 -33.28 -33.41 -7.09
N GLN A 693 -34.29 -33.65 -6.26
CA GLN A 693 -34.48 -34.97 -5.63
C GLN A 693 -34.83 -36.05 -6.66
N SER A 694 -35.79 -35.77 -7.54
CA SER A 694 -36.32 -36.72 -8.51
C SER A 694 -35.30 -37.08 -9.59
N ASN A 695 -34.50 -36.11 -10.04
CA ASN A 695 -33.64 -36.30 -11.20
C ASN A 695 -32.20 -36.72 -10.85
N PHE A 696 -31.71 -36.41 -9.64
CA PHE A 696 -30.30 -36.64 -9.28
C PHE A 696 -30.06 -37.54 -8.05
N LYS A 697 -31.13 -38.14 -7.49
CA LYS A 697 -31.05 -39.09 -6.35
C LYS A 697 -30.24 -38.55 -5.16
N ILE A 698 -30.36 -37.25 -4.87
CA ILE A 698 -29.68 -36.61 -3.74
C ILE A 698 -30.58 -36.52 -2.50
N ASP A 699 -29.96 -36.60 -1.31
CA ASP A 699 -30.68 -36.48 -0.05
C ASP A 699 -31.30 -35.08 0.15
N LYS A 700 -32.32 -35.01 1.02
CA LYS A 700 -33.07 -33.77 1.30
C LYS A 700 -32.17 -32.63 1.79
N ALA A 701 -31.15 -32.91 2.60
CA ALA A 701 -30.27 -31.88 3.15
C ALA A 701 -29.30 -31.32 2.09
N LYS A 702 -28.87 -32.14 1.13
CA LYS A 702 -28.06 -31.73 -0.03
C LYS A 702 -28.91 -30.93 -1.01
N ALA A 703 -30.12 -31.39 -1.34
CA ALA A 703 -31.06 -30.65 -2.20
C ALA A 703 -31.38 -29.26 -1.62
N TRP A 704 -31.70 -29.18 -0.32
CA TRP A 704 -31.91 -27.90 0.38
C TRP A 704 -30.72 -26.96 0.24
N ARG A 705 -29.49 -27.44 0.52
CA ARG A 705 -28.28 -26.62 0.43
C ARG A 705 -28.05 -26.07 -0.98
N ILE A 706 -28.32 -26.86 -2.01
CA ILE A 706 -28.20 -26.42 -3.41
C ILE A 706 -29.26 -25.36 -3.70
N CYS A 707 -30.52 -25.60 -3.34
CA CYS A 707 -31.60 -24.62 -3.52
C CYS A 707 -31.29 -23.30 -2.83
N VAL A 708 -30.79 -23.32 -1.59
CA VAL A 708 -30.36 -22.10 -0.87
C VAL A 708 -29.24 -21.38 -1.62
N ARG A 709 -28.25 -22.10 -2.14
CA ARG A 709 -27.15 -21.47 -2.90
C ARG A 709 -27.63 -20.83 -4.19
N THR A 710 -28.60 -21.45 -4.85
CA THR A 710 -29.23 -20.97 -6.07
C THR A 710 -30.19 -19.82 -5.83
N LYS A 711 -30.99 -19.83 -4.76
CA LYS A 711 -32.05 -18.83 -4.50
C LYS A 711 -31.67 -17.73 -3.50
N ARG A 712 -30.52 -17.82 -2.82
CA ARG A 712 -30.08 -16.75 -1.90
C ARG A 712 -29.90 -15.43 -2.64
N GLY A 713 -30.27 -14.35 -1.98
CA GLY A 713 -30.42 -13.03 -2.57
C GLY A 713 -31.87 -12.63 -2.79
N LEU A 714 -32.81 -13.58 -2.89
CA LEU A 714 -34.25 -13.31 -2.96
C LEU A 714 -34.88 -13.44 -1.57
N GLU A 715 -35.79 -12.54 -1.21
CA GLU A 715 -36.63 -12.67 0.00
C GLU A 715 -37.76 -13.68 -0.26
N ASN A 716 -38.50 -13.46 -1.36
CA ASN A 716 -39.54 -14.37 -1.81
C ASN A 716 -38.98 -15.44 -2.75
N THR A 717 -38.71 -16.64 -2.23
CA THR A 717 -38.13 -17.72 -3.06
C THR A 717 -39.14 -18.47 -3.93
N ASN A 718 -40.41 -18.05 -3.96
CA ASN A 718 -41.33 -18.45 -5.01
C ASN A 718 -41.05 -17.75 -6.35
N GLU A 719 -40.38 -16.60 -6.32
CA GLU A 719 -40.12 -15.84 -7.53
C GLU A 719 -39.03 -16.48 -8.40
N PRO A 720 -39.12 -16.32 -9.73
CA PRO A 720 -38.06 -16.65 -10.67
C PRO A 720 -36.75 -15.90 -10.33
N GLY A 721 -35.62 -16.51 -10.68
CA GLY A 721 -34.29 -15.92 -10.51
C GLY A 721 -33.33 -16.78 -9.71
N ALA A 722 -32.06 -16.76 -10.13
CA ALA A 722 -30.99 -17.51 -9.50
C ALA A 722 -29.72 -16.67 -9.27
N PHE A 723 -29.04 -16.95 -8.17
CA PHE A 723 -27.69 -16.49 -7.89
C PHE A 723 -26.66 -17.37 -8.59
N ALA A 724 -26.20 -16.90 -9.74
CA ALA A 724 -25.40 -17.61 -10.72
C ALA A 724 -23.93 -17.86 -10.34
N LYS A 725 -23.47 -17.53 -9.12
CA LYS A 725 -22.04 -17.61 -8.76
C LYS A 725 -21.42 -18.98 -9.00
N ASP A 726 -22.14 -20.07 -8.77
CA ASP A 726 -21.54 -21.41 -8.87
C ASP A 726 -21.32 -21.89 -10.31
N ILE A 727 -21.70 -21.11 -11.32
CA ILE A 727 -21.34 -21.34 -12.72
C ILE A 727 -19.82 -21.35 -12.92
N VAL A 728 -19.10 -20.51 -12.16
CA VAL A 728 -17.65 -20.29 -12.29
C VAL A 728 -16.82 -21.57 -12.18
N TYR A 729 -17.32 -22.58 -11.47
CA TYR A 729 -16.64 -23.85 -11.24
C TYR A 729 -16.61 -24.71 -12.51
N PHE A 730 -17.77 -25.00 -13.10
CA PHE A 730 -17.87 -25.90 -14.25
C PHE A 730 -17.39 -25.22 -15.54
N ILE A 731 -17.82 -23.98 -15.80
CA ILE A 731 -17.33 -23.21 -16.96
C ILE A 731 -15.84 -22.98 -16.84
N GLY A 732 -15.36 -22.56 -15.67
CA GLY A 732 -13.95 -22.30 -15.44
C GLY A 732 -13.08 -23.52 -15.74
N TYR A 733 -13.50 -24.71 -15.30
CA TYR A 733 -12.77 -25.94 -15.59
C TYR A 733 -12.69 -26.22 -17.09
N GLN A 734 -13.81 -26.11 -17.82
CA GLN A 734 -13.83 -26.27 -19.27
C GLN A 734 -12.93 -25.23 -19.98
N MET A 735 -12.93 -23.98 -19.52
CA MET A 735 -12.07 -22.92 -20.09
C MET A 735 -10.59 -23.26 -19.91
N ILE A 736 -10.19 -23.78 -18.75
CA ILE A 736 -8.82 -24.18 -18.46
C ILE A 736 -8.40 -25.37 -19.32
N GLN A 737 -9.27 -26.37 -19.48
CA GLN A 737 -9.01 -27.51 -20.37
C GLN A 737 -8.82 -27.08 -21.82
N ARG A 738 -9.66 -26.16 -22.33
CA ARG A 738 -9.51 -25.61 -23.68
C ARG A 738 -8.21 -24.82 -23.82
N LEU A 739 -7.90 -23.96 -22.85
CA LEU A 739 -6.64 -23.20 -22.86
C LEU A 739 -5.42 -24.12 -22.93
N LEU A 740 -5.40 -25.19 -22.13
CA LEU A 740 -4.32 -26.16 -22.14
C LEU A 740 -4.21 -26.88 -23.49
N LYS A 741 -5.34 -27.28 -24.08
CA LYS A 741 -5.39 -27.92 -25.40
C LYS A 741 -4.90 -27.00 -26.52
N ASP A 742 -5.28 -25.73 -26.48
CA ASP A 742 -5.07 -24.79 -27.58
C ASP A 742 -3.72 -24.05 -27.49
N LYS A 743 -3.22 -23.79 -26.27
CA LYS A 743 -2.04 -22.94 -26.00
C LYS A 743 -0.95 -23.61 -25.16
N GLY A 744 -1.21 -24.81 -24.63
CA GLY A 744 -0.24 -25.57 -23.85
C GLY A 744 -0.02 -25.06 -22.43
N ILE A 745 0.89 -25.73 -21.72
CA ILE A 745 1.11 -25.57 -20.28
C ILE A 745 1.76 -24.23 -19.90
N ASP A 746 2.54 -23.63 -20.80
CA ASP A 746 3.23 -22.37 -20.50
C ASP A 746 2.27 -21.18 -20.44
N GLU A 747 1.20 -21.21 -21.24
CA GLU A 747 0.13 -20.21 -21.15
C GLU A 747 -0.64 -20.36 -19.83
N LEU A 748 -0.86 -21.60 -19.38
CA LEU A 748 -1.47 -21.90 -18.08
C LEU A 748 -0.63 -21.34 -16.92
N LYS A 749 0.70 -21.44 -16.99
CA LYS A 749 1.61 -20.89 -15.97
C LYS A 749 1.48 -19.37 -15.86
N LYS A 750 1.20 -18.64 -16.93
CA LYS A 750 1.01 -17.16 -16.88
C LYS A 750 -0.18 -16.76 -15.99
N LEU A 751 -1.18 -17.63 -15.81
CA LEU A 751 -2.28 -17.37 -14.87
C LEU A 751 -1.81 -17.26 -13.41
N TYR A 752 -0.59 -17.70 -13.10
CA TYR A 752 0.02 -17.57 -11.77
C TYR A 752 0.74 -16.25 -11.53
N ILE A 753 0.80 -15.32 -12.49
CA ILE A 753 1.30 -13.94 -12.24
C ILE A 753 0.57 -13.30 -11.05
N GLY A 754 -0.72 -13.58 -10.93
CA GLY A 754 -1.56 -13.20 -9.82
C GLY A 754 -2.98 -13.66 -10.07
N LYS A 755 -3.95 -12.91 -9.55
CA LYS A 755 -5.38 -13.14 -9.77
C LYS A 755 -5.85 -12.53 -11.10
N ILE A 756 -5.42 -13.12 -12.21
CA ILE A 756 -5.74 -12.68 -13.58
C ILE A 756 -6.77 -13.58 -14.27
N GLY A 757 -7.70 -13.01 -15.03
CA GLY A 757 -8.59 -13.78 -15.92
C GLY A 757 -7.87 -14.27 -17.17
N ILE A 758 -8.32 -15.38 -17.76
CA ILE A 758 -7.72 -15.91 -19.02
C ILE A 758 -7.72 -14.86 -20.13
N HIS A 759 -8.81 -14.10 -20.26
CA HIS A 759 -8.97 -13.08 -21.29
C HIS A 759 -8.08 -11.85 -21.08
N ASP A 760 -7.58 -11.65 -19.86
CA ASP A 760 -6.76 -10.50 -19.48
C ASP A 760 -5.27 -10.75 -19.73
N LEU A 761 -4.86 -12.00 -19.98
CA LEU A 761 -3.49 -12.36 -20.36
C LEU A 761 -3.02 -11.59 -21.60
N LYS A 762 -3.93 -11.18 -22.49
CA LYS A 762 -3.62 -10.37 -23.67
C LYS A 762 -3.00 -9.01 -23.35
N TYR A 763 -3.17 -8.48 -22.14
CA TYR A 763 -2.56 -7.22 -21.69
C TYR A 763 -1.19 -7.43 -21.03
N ILE A 764 -0.73 -8.68 -20.93
CA ILE A 764 0.52 -9.09 -20.29
C ILE A 764 1.51 -9.51 -21.39
N HIS A 765 2.29 -8.55 -21.88
CA HIS A 765 3.14 -8.76 -23.06
C HIS A 765 4.57 -9.22 -22.74
N ASP A 766 5.18 -8.72 -21.67
CA ASP A 766 6.58 -9.03 -21.31
C ASP A 766 6.66 -9.88 -20.04
N PRO A 767 6.93 -11.19 -20.14
CA PRO A 767 7.03 -12.09 -18.99
C PRO A 767 8.07 -11.66 -17.94
N LYS A 768 9.11 -10.90 -18.34
CA LYS A 768 10.16 -10.45 -17.39
C LYS A 768 9.65 -9.39 -16.42
N GLN A 769 8.58 -8.68 -16.75
CA GLN A 769 7.95 -7.68 -15.89
C GLN A 769 7.10 -8.29 -14.79
N TRP A 770 6.73 -9.57 -14.93
CA TRP A 770 5.72 -10.23 -14.09
C TRP A 770 6.31 -11.46 -13.40
N PRO A 771 7.13 -11.27 -12.35
CA PRO A 771 7.80 -12.38 -11.69
C PRO A 771 6.80 -13.35 -11.06
N ILE A 772 6.96 -14.64 -11.36
CA ILE A 772 6.19 -15.74 -10.77
C ILE A 772 7.13 -16.51 -9.85
N LYS A 773 6.78 -16.62 -8.56
CA LYS A 773 7.58 -17.35 -7.57
C LYS A 773 7.00 -18.71 -7.23
N PHE A 774 5.68 -18.80 -7.11
CA PHE A 774 4.98 -20.00 -6.69
C PHE A 774 4.23 -20.61 -7.88
N LEU A 775 4.52 -21.87 -8.19
CA LEU A 775 3.84 -22.66 -9.22
C LEU A 775 3.54 -24.05 -8.65
N PRO A 776 2.36 -24.64 -8.97
CA PRO A 776 2.14 -26.06 -8.74
C PRO A 776 3.05 -26.91 -9.61
N GLU A 777 3.20 -28.17 -9.22
CA GLU A 777 3.75 -29.21 -10.08
C GLU A 777 2.69 -29.60 -11.11
N ILE A 778 2.59 -28.80 -12.18
CA ILE A 778 1.67 -29.05 -13.28
C ILE A 778 2.27 -30.18 -14.12
N LYS A 779 1.62 -31.33 -14.11
CA LYS A 779 2.00 -32.50 -14.92
C LYS A 779 1.32 -32.48 -16.27
#